data_AF-A0AAD5LLJ8-F1
#
_entry.id   AF-A0AAD5LLJ8-F1
#
_cell.length_a   1.000
_cell.length_b   1.000
_cell.length_c   1.000
_cell.angle_alpha   90.00
_cell.angle_beta   90.00
_cell.angle_gamma   90.00
#
_symmetry.space_group_name_H-M   'P 1'
#
loop_
_entity.id
_entity.type
_entity.pdbx_description
1 polymer ?
#
loop_
_entity_poly.entity_id
_entity_poly.type
_entity_poly.pdbx_seq_one_letter_code
_entity_poly.pdbx_strand_id
1 'polypeptide(L)'
;MAFENKAALEQAIEATSTRVRELQDSVRKNVGGVTMEQVAEEVRTLVALRKELQLWSQKEPLTVDTSAGEANGSNQDASPTSGKKKKNKKKKKSPTGSSAADNNNNSDEDNASAPTETATEASNQDEPERETDLAKRAEELSAQVEQADAQIEELETEVARIAREKKTREILEEKMRLVEEERAAKAAADAAKAAEAAEREAKEAAAAKAKAAALEAKEAAAKAAESAAKEAAAKAAAEIKAAAAKAEEATARAAELEAREAAAKAAELEAKEAAANAAKLQQEQVAANAVLSSEVESLKTALEKQRDELTKLQETNVSLTTSSVTLRQEQQQLQADVSDLTTKNSALIKKVAEAENTEKLLRSEIARLETSIREAQEAVLENKTNFMKLWQSLDDSKKANKVLEEKNSHLESELKGTRAESERAEKERAAAYTAEINDLENQLQAMANLKAEVEKSLAGLQKEKAAVEAALEEAQDRESAAADSLQKVEDELAKAKEQLEASTQQINDLEEAIERETTARAAEKAELVARATKLAEEKEELEAEIDELKSHVTNHKESSESLKEERSAIAAELRSLKDALVEANLARERVVEENAELVSTSKEVAAELAAAKSELMVAATKLENMSSSQAAADQELQAVRATVATQEDLLKKMRASLLESNEELKNVQASSAKWKLSAQSANTQATEKSAEADSARKQLTRTRSELTAATTSVKQLTENLKEKERKIGKLNSDLKALEERLNKAKAIKEESDKEKSELNEQVKVLIKEKHNLAAAAKQADSYRNALMALIPTLVAVIFYAVAK
;
A
#
# COMPACT_ATOMS: atom_id res chain seq x y z
N MET A 1 8.15 -8.18 14.54
CA MET A 1 8.35 -8.79 13.21
C MET A 1 9.59 -8.13 12.63
N ALA A 2 10.52 -8.84 12.01
CA ALA A 2 11.72 -8.18 11.51
C ALA A 2 11.37 -7.28 10.30
N PHE A 3 11.26 -5.98 10.54
CA PHE A 3 11.14 -4.97 9.49
C PHE A 3 12.53 -4.64 8.93
N GLU A 4 12.63 -4.45 7.63
CA GLU A 4 13.91 -4.25 6.94
C GLU A 4 14.46 -2.82 7.09
N ASN A 5 13.56 -1.85 7.28
CA ASN A 5 13.91 -0.46 7.58
C ASN A 5 12.83 0.20 8.47
N LYS A 6 13.18 1.37 9.03
CA LYS A 6 12.33 2.17 9.91
C LYS A 6 11.04 2.64 9.21
N ALA A 7 11.12 3.01 7.93
CA ALA A 7 9.98 3.48 7.15
C ALA A 7 8.90 2.39 6.97
N ALA A 8 9.28 1.15 6.69
CA ALA A 8 8.35 0.01 6.58
C ALA A 8 7.64 -0.29 7.92
N LEU A 9 8.33 -0.10 9.04
CA LEU A 9 7.77 -0.23 10.38
C LEU A 9 6.80 0.92 10.72
N GLU A 10 7.13 2.15 10.36
CA GLU A 10 6.23 3.31 10.50
C GLU A 10 4.98 3.16 9.62
N GLN A 11 5.12 2.72 8.37
CA GLN A 11 4.03 2.44 7.46
C GLN A 11 3.13 1.29 7.95
N ALA A 12 3.70 0.24 8.57
CA ALA A 12 2.94 -0.82 9.21
C ALA A 12 2.18 -0.34 10.47
N ILE A 13 2.78 0.57 11.27
CA ILE A 13 2.09 1.23 12.39
C ILE A 13 0.91 2.06 11.88
N GLU A 14 1.07 2.78 10.78
CA GLU A 14 0.03 3.63 10.21
C GLU A 14 -1.13 2.82 9.59
N ALA A 15 -0.81 1.76 8.83
CA ALA A 15 -1.79 0.81 8.31
C ALA A 15 -2.59 0.13 9.43
N THR A 16 -1.91 -0.34 10.49
CA THR A 16 -2.56 -0.96 11.65
C THR A 16 -3.39 0.07 12.44
N SER A 17 -2.92 1.31 12.58
CA SER A 17 -3.66 2.42 13.22
C SER A 17 -4.95 2.77 12.47
N THR A 18 -4.90 2.77 11.14
CA THR A 18 -6.07 3.02 10.29
C THR A 18 -7.09 1.89 10.44
N ARG A 19 -6.63 0.63 10.38
CA ARG A 19 -7.46 -0.57 10.61
C ARG A 19 -8.11 -0.59 11.99
N VAL A 20 -7.41 -0.16 13.04
CA VAL A 20 -8.00 0.01 14.39
C VAL A 20 -9.12 1.05 14.39
N ARG A 21 -8.97 2.18 13.70
CA ARG A 21 -10.04 3.19 13.57
C ARG A 21 -11.25 2.64 12.81
N GLU A 22 -11.02 1.98 11.67
CA GLU A 22 -12.09 1.35 10.87
C GLU A 22 -12.89 0.33 11.66
N LEU A 23 -12.22 -0.52 12.45
CA LEU A 23 -12.89 -1.50 13.31
C LEU A 23 -13.62 -0.82 14.48
N GLN A 24 -13.05 0.21 15.10
CA GLN A 24 -13.75 1.00 16.13
C GLN A 24 -15.00 1.70 15.58
N ASP A 25 -14.93 2.25 14.38
CA ASP A 25 -16.08 2.84 13.69
C ASP A 25 -17.13 1.80 13.32
N SER A 26 -16.71 0.61 12.87
CA SER A 26 -17.61 -0.51 12.57
C SER A 26 -18.34 -1.00 13.82
N VAL A 27 -17.65 -1.08 14.97
CA VAL A 27 -18.24 -1.37 16.28
C VAL A 27 -19.23 -0.28 16.69
N ARG A 28 -18.86 1.01 16.61
CA ARG A 28 -19.78 2.13 16.94
C ARG A 28 -21.05 2.12 16.09
N LYS A 29 -20.92 1.74 14.81
CA LYS A 29 -22.03 1.67 13.84
C LYS A 29 -22.82 0.35 13.92
N ASN A 30 -22.38 -0.63 14.73
CA ASN A 30 -22.90 -2.02 14.77
C ASN A 30 -22.93 -2.70 13.37
N VAL A 31 -21.98 -2.36 12.49
CA VAL A 31 -21.91 -2.90 11.12
C VAL A 31 -20.92 -4.06 11.07
N GLY A 32 -21.30 -5.14 10.37
CA GLY A 32 -20.40 -6.26 10.04
C GLY A 32 -20.10 -7.25 11.17
N GLY A 33 -20.74 -7.13 12.34
CA GLY A 33 -20.54 -8.06 13.46
C GLY A 33 -19.13 -8.00 14.08
N VAL A 34 -18.40 -6.92 13.83
CA VAL A 34 -17.07 -6.68 14.40
C VAL A 34 -17.18 -6.67 15.94
N THR A 35 -16.35 -7.46 16.61
CA THR A 35 -16.36 -7.55 18.08
C THR A 35 -15.27 -6.66 18.69
N MET A 36 -15.47 -6.25 19.94
CA MET A 36 -14.43 -5.56 20.71
C MET A 36 -13.16 -6.40 20.90
N GLU A 37 -13.26 -7.74 20.81
CA GLU A 37 -12.12 -8.66 20.76
C GLU A 37 -11.18 -8.35 19.58
N GLN A 38 -11.74 -8.16 18.37
CA GLN A 38 -10.97 -7.88 17.15
C GLN A 38 -10.30 -6.51 17.19
N VAL A 39 -11.00 -5.50 17.73
CA VAL A 39 -10.40 -4.19 18.02
C VAL A 39 -9.25 -4.34 19.03
N ALA A 40 -9.41 -5.16 20.08
CA ALA A 40 -8.38 -5.37 21.09
C ALA A 40 -7.16 -6.15 20.56
N GLU A 41 -7.33 -7.05 19.59
CA GLU A 41 -6.21 -7.71 18.90
C GLU A 41 -5.42 -6.74 18.03
N GLU A 42 -6.08 -5.93 17.20
CA GLU A 42 -5.38 -4.95 16.36
C GLU A 42 -4.76 -3.79 17.16
N VAL A 43 -5.29 -3.48 18.34
CA VAL A 43 -4.62 -2.58 19.31
C VAL A 43 -3.38 -3.27 19.91
N ARG A 44 -3.40 -4.59 20.16
CA ARG A 44 -2.21 -5.32 20.64
C ARG A 44 -1.10 -5.39 19.60
N THR A 45 -1.41 -5.63 18.32
CA THR A 45 -0.43 -5.57 17.22
C THR A 45 0.14 -4.15 17.08
N LEU A 46 -0.71 -3.11 17.07
CA LEU A 46 -0.26 -1.71 17.02
C LEU A 46 0.71 -1.34 18.16
N VAL A 47 0.42 -1.80 19.39
CA VAL A 47 1.30 -1.58 20.56
C VAL A 47 2.61 -2.37 20.44
N ALA A 48 2.60 -3.57 19.88
CA ALA A 48 3.82 -4.35 19.63
C ALA A 48 4.72 -3.65 18.59
N LEU A 49 4.14 -3.17 17.48
CA LEU A 49 4.88 -2.43 16.45
C LEU A 49 5.49 -1.13 16.99
N ARG A 50 4.76 -0.36 17.81
CA ARG A 50 5.32 0.84 18.45
C ARG A 50 6.47 0.55 19.42
N LYS A 51 6.47 -0.60 20.10
CA LYS A 51 7.62 -1.04 20.91
C LYS A 51 8.82 -1.41 20.04
N GLU A 52 8.57 -2.05 18.90
CA GLU A 52 9.61 -2.38 17.92
C GLU A 52 10.24 -1.08 17.36
N LEU A 53 9.45 -0.04 17.09
CA LEU A 53 9.94 1.28 16.66
C LEU A 53 10.79 1.97 17.75
N GLN A 54 10.40 1.86 19.01
CA GLN A 54 11.16 2.40 20.14
C GLN A 54 12.48 1.65 20.37
N LEU A 55 12.58 0.37 19.98
CA LEU A 55 13.83 -0.38 19.98
C LEU A 55 14.74 0.03 18.80
N TRP A 56 14.15 0.33 17.63
CA TRP A 56 14.89 0.90 16.50
C TRP A 56 15.52 2.26 16.85
N SER A 57 14.78 3.18 17.49
CA SER A 57 15.33 4.48 17.89
C SER A 57 16.38 4.43 19.01
N GLN A 58 16.58 3.27 19.64
CA GLN A 58 17.66 3.03 20.62
C GLN A 58 18.86 2.31 19.98
N LYS A 59 18.74 1.88 18.72
CA LYS A 59 19.75 1.09 18.00
C LYS A 59 20.49 1.90 16.93
N GLU A 60 20.05 3.12 16.64
CA GLU A 60 20.84 4.15 15.95
C GLU A 60 21.85 4.74 16.95
N PRO A 61 23.17 4.44 16.86
CA PRO A 61 24.17 5.12 17.67
C PRO A 61 24.31 6.58 17.20
N LEU A 62 24.60 7.51 18.11
CA LEU A 62 24.86 8.90 17.75
C LEU A 62 26.15 9.00 16.90
N THR A 63 26.00 9.00 15.58
CA THR A 63 27.03 9.52 14.66
C THR A 63 26.83 11.03 14.53
N VAL A 64 27.81 11.75 15.06
CA VAL A 64 27.88 13.22 15.08
C VAL A 64 28.51 13.73 13.78
N ASP A 65 28.16 14.96 13.40
CA ASP A 65 28.86 15.90 12.51
C ASP A 65 28.64 15.96 10.97
N THR A 66 28.11 17.14 10.57
CA THR A 66 28.57 18.11 9.54
C THR A 66 28.33 17.94 8.02
N SER A 67 28.27 19.11 7.35
CA SER A 67 27.94 19.43 5.93
C SER A 67 26.47 19.13 5.53
N ALA A 68 25.56 20.07 5.21
CA ALA A 68 25.56 21.45 4.68
C ALA A 68 25.60 21.58 3.13
N GLY A 69 24.47 21.99 2.55
CA GLY A 69 24.27 22.43 1.14
C GLY A 69 24.23 21.29 0.10
N GLU A 70 23.20 21.06 -0.71
CA GLU A 70 22.20 21.94 -1.33
C GLU A 70 20.82 21.25 -1.50
N ALA A 71 19.82 21.95 -2.03
CA ALA A 71 18.40 21.66 -1.79
C ALA A 71 17.52 21.43 -3.05
N ASN A 72 16.61 20.46 -2.93
CA ASN A 72 15.26 20.37 -3.52
C ASN A 72 14.63 19.12 -2.88
N GLY A 73 13.48 19.10 -2.17
CA GLY A 73 12.22 19.85 -2.31
C GLY A 73 11.12 18.80 -2.57
N SER A 74 10.03 18.63 -1.81
CA SER A 74 9.42 19.44 -0.74
C SER A 74 8.50 18.61 0.19
N ASN A 75 8.36 19.05 1.46
CA ASN A 75 7.27 18.89 2.48
C ASN A 75 6.50 17.56 2.64
N GLN A 76 6.32 16.93 3.82
CA GLN A 76 6.10 17.35 5.23
C GLN A 76 4.80 18.09 5.59
N ASP A 77 3.93 17.39 6.32
CA ASP A 77 3.16 17.87 7.49
C ASP A 77 2.49 16.63 8.16
N ALA A 78 2.20 16.53 9.46
CA ALA A 78 2.47 17.39 10.62
C ALA A 78 2.49 16.54 11.91
N SER A 79 3.00 17.09 13.02
CA SER A 79 2.90 16.51 14.37
C SER A 79 1.95 17.35 15.25
N PRO A 80 1.00 16.76 16.01
CA PRO A 80 0.22 17.51 16.99
C PRO A 80 0.73 17.34 18.43
N THR A 81 1.08 18.47 19.04
CA THR A 81 1.38 18.59 20.47
C THR A 81 0.16 18.35 21.36
N SER A 82 0.32 17.70 22.52
CA SER A 82 -0.36 18.14 23.76
C SER A 82 0.39 17.65 25.00
N GLY A 83 0.60 18.55 25.98
CA GLY A 83 1.49 18.30 27.12
C GLY A 83 0.79 17.96 28.44
N LYS A 84 1.56 17.86 29.53
CA LYS A 84 1.02 17.94 30.90
C LYS A 84 2.02 18.51 31.91
N LYS A 85 1.54 19.53 32.64
CA LYS A 85 2.19 20.21 33.76
C LYS A 85 2.69 19.23 34.83
N LYS A 86 3.84 19.50 35.45
CA LYS A 86 4.01 19.31 36.90
C LYS A 86 5.02 20.30 37.51
N LYS A 87 4.73 20.71 38.75
CA LYS A 87 5.40 21.80 39.49
C LYS A 87 6.62 21.30 40.28
N ASN A 88 7.44 22.27 40.68
CA ASN A 88 8.30 22.37 41.89
C ASN A 88 9.80 22.46 41.56
N LYS A 89 10.53 23.55 41.88
CA LYS A 89 10.71 24.30 43.15
C LYS A 89 11.74 23.65 44.09
N LYS A 90 13.02 23.96 43.87
CA LYS A 90 14.10 24.23 44.86
C LYS A 90 15.36 24.63 44.08
N LYS A 91 15.91 25.84 44.26
CA LYS A 91 16.73 26.36 45.37
C LYS A 91 18.18 25.85 45.39
N LYS A 92 19.08 26.85 45.34
CA LYS A 92 20.37 27.00 46.05
C LYS A 92 21.66 26.46 45.42
N LYS A 93 22.63 27.39 45.44
CA LYS A 93 24.05 27.26 45.73
C LYS A 93 25.00 26.82 44.61
N SER A 94 25.66 27.84 44.06
CA SER A 94 27.12 27.88 43.90
C SER A 94 27.85 27.56 45.23
N PRO A 95 29.14 27.21 45.21
CA PRO A 95 30.15 28.28 45.29
C PRO A 95 31.51 28.04 44.58
N THR A 96 32.11 29.16 44.13
CA THR A 96 33.55 29.55 44.23
C THR A 96 34.71 28.69 43.73
N GLY A 97 35.61 29.37 43.00
CA GLY A 97 37.07 29.18 43.04
C GLY A 97 37.66 28.46 41.81
N SER A 98 38.79 28.88 41.22
CA SER A 98 39.74 29.94 41.61
C SER A 98 40.70 30.26 40.44
N SER A 99 41.25 31.50 40.39
CA SER A 99 42.59 31.86 39.85
C SER A 99 42.88 31.65 38.33
N ALA A 100 43.60 32.52 37.61
CA ALA A 100 44.08 33.91 37.77
C ALA A 100 44.71 34.38 36.42
N ALA A 101 45.35 35.56 36.41
CA ALA A 101 46.20 36.13 35.34
C ALA A 101 45.52 36.93 34.21
N ASP A 102 45.18 38.18 34.58
CA ASP A 102 45.77 39.42 34.05
C ASP A 102 45.63 39.89 32.58
N ASN A 103 45.21 41.17 32.50
CA ASN A 103 45.68 42.24 31.60
C ASN A 103 45.25 42.24 30.11
N ASN A 104 44.84 43.39 29.52
CA ASN A 104 44.53 44.71 30.09
C ASN A 104 43.70 45.58 29.10
N ASN A 105 42.86 46.49 29.63
CA ASN A 105 42.40 47.79 29.07
C ASN A 105 41.90 47.89 27.60
N ASN A 106 40.63 48.28 27.37
CA ASN A 106 40.10 49.67 27.17
C ASN A 106 40.47 50.28 25.80
N SER A 107 39.63 51.07 25.13
CA SER A 107 38.27 51.63 25.38
C SER A 107 37.69 51.99 23.99
N ASP A 108 36.45 51.68 23.66
CA ASP A 108 35.23 52.46 23.94
C ASP A 108 35.21 53.91 23.40
N GLU A 109 34.10 54.23 22.72
CA GLU A 109 33.52 55.55 22.43
C GLU A 109 34.23 56.51 21.45
N ASP A 110 33.54 57.40 20.71
CA ASP A 110 32.17 57.38 20.14
C ASP A 110 32.03 58.56 19.13
N ASN A 111 30.94 58.57 18.35
CA ASN A 111 30.20 59.75 17.88
C ASN A 111 30.82 60.88 16.98
N ALA A 112 30.11 61.08 15.86
CA ALA A 112 29.53 62.36 15.39
C ALA A 112 30.36 63.46 14.67
N SER A 113 29.85 63.74 13.46
CA SER A 113 29.56 65.08 12.89
C SER A 113 30.66 65.92 12.20
N ALA A 114 30.39 66.17 10.91
CA ALA A 114 30.82 67.30 10.10
C ALA A 114 30.22 68.65 10.63
N PRO A 115 30.47 69.86 10.07
CA PRO A 115 30.99 70.15 8.72
C PRO A 115 31.87 71.43 8.52
N THR A 116 32.11 71.76 7.25
CA THR A 116 32.32 73.12 6.64
C THR A 116 33.61 73.94 6.87
N GLU A 117 34.30 74.14 5.73
CA GLU A 117 34.75 75.41 5.12
C GLU A 117 36.05 76.17 5.52
N THR A 118 36.80 76.47 4.45
CA THR A 118 37.68 77.64 4.18
C THR A 118 39.08 77.78 4.83
N ALA A 119 40.09 77.90 3.93
CA ALA A 119 41.28 78.81 3.92
C ALA A 119 42.02 79.13 5.26
N THR A 120 43.37 79.17 5.35
CA THR A 120 44.37 79.65 4.37
C THR A 120 45.80 79.23 4.80
N GLU A 121 46.74 79.15 3.84
CA GLU A 121 48.19 79.40 3.94
C GLU A 121 49.16 78.65 4.91
N ALA A 122 50.27 78.20 4.30
CA ALA A 122 51.66 78.11 4.79
C ALA A 122 52.07 77.10 5.91
N SER A 123 52.85 76.08 5.52
CA SER A 123 54.32 76.07 5.78
C SER A 123 55.01 74.90 5.05
N ASN A 124 56.21 75.16 4.52
CA ASN A 124 57.12 74.12 4.01
C ASN A 124 57.70 73.29 5.17
N GLN A 125 57.88 71.98 4.98
CA GLN A 125 59.19 71.27 5.00
C GLN A 125 58.99 69.73 4.91
N ASP A 126 60.06 69.04 4.50
CA ASP A 126 60.26 67.58 4.47
C ASP A 126 59.48 66.76 3.41
N GLU A 127 59.96 66.88 2.17
CA GLU A 127 59.55 66.09 1.00
C GLU A 127 60.75 65.40 0.31
N PRO A 128 61.34 64.35 0.92
CA PRO A 128 62.02 63.32 0.11
C PRO A 128 61.68 61.86 0.48
N GLU A 129 61.16 61.58 1.67
CA GLU A 129 60.96 60.18 2.13
C GLU A 129 59.67 59.53 1.59
N ARG A 130 58.67 60.33 1.18
CA ARG A 130 57.41 59.80 0.64
C ARG A 130 57.54 59.22 -0.76
N GLU A 131 58.44 59.71 -1.59
CA GLU A 131 58.66 59.14 -2.94
C GLU A 131 59.33 57.76 -2.87
N THR A 132 60.26 57.55 -1.93
CA THR A 132 60.91 56.24 -1.76
C THR A 132 59.97 55.14 -1.28
N ASP A 133 59.00 55.48 -0.43
CA ASP A 133 58.02 54.50 0.06
C ASP A 133 56.90 54.24 -0.96
N LEU A 134 56.51 55.24 -1.76
CA LEU A 134 55.60 55.04 -2.88
C LEU A 134 56.24 54.22 -4.01
N ALA A 135 57.53 54.41 -4.30
CA ALA A 135 58.26 53.61 -5.29
C ALA A 135 58.32 52.13 -4.89
N LYS A 136 58.75 51.83 -3.65
CA LYS A 136 58.77 50.45 -3.14
C LYS A 136 57.39 49.79 -3.16
N ARG A 137 56.34 50.54 -2.79
CA ARG A 137 54.97 50.01 -2.78
C ARG A 137 54.42 49.77 -4.18
N ALA A 138 54.84 50.55 -5.18
CA ALA A 138 54.52 50.29 -6.59
C ALA A 138 55.24 49.04 -7.12
N GLU A 139 56.50 48.86 -6.76
CA GLU A 139 57.31 47.68 -7.12
C GLU A 139 56.75 46.39 -6.47
N GLU A 140 56.37 46.47 -5.19
CA GLU A 140 55.74 45.38 -4.44
C GLU A 140 54.33 45.03 -4.94
N LEU A 141 53.54 46.02 -5.39
CA LEU A 141 52.27 45.78 -6.08
C LEU A 141 52.47 45.18 -7.48
N SER A 142 53.50 45.60 -8.22
CA SER A 142 53.83 45.03 -9.53
C SER A 142 54.17 43.54 -9.40
N ALA A 143 54.99 43.17 -8.40
CA ALA A 143 55.33 41.79 -8.11
C ALA A 143 54.11 40.95 -7.69
N GLN A 144 53.16 41.54 -6.95
CA GLN A 144 51.91 40.86 -6.59
C GLN A 144 50.96 40.64 -7.79
N VAL A 145 50.91 41.58 -8.75
CA VAL A 145 50.16 41.41 -10.00
C VAL A 145 50.80 40.32 -10.85
N GLU A 146 52.11 40.35 -11.05
CA GLU A 146 52.85 39.34 -11.82
C GLU A 146 52.73 37.94 -11.19
N GLN A 147 52.70 37.84 -9.86
CA GLN A 147 52.40 36.60 -9.14
C GLN A 147 50.93 36.13 -9.31
N ALA A 148 49.97 37.06 -9.37
CA ALA A 148 48.56 36.74 -9.58
C ALA A 148 48.29 36.26 -11.02
N ASP A 149 48.89 36.91 -12.02
CA ASP A 149 48.79 36.51 -13.43
C ASP A 149 49.37 35.11 -13.66
N ALA A 150 50.51 34.79 -13.05
CA ALA A 150 51.09 33.44 -13.07
C ALA A 150 50.18 32.38 -12.42
N GLN A 151 49.44 32.73 -11.36
CA GLN A 151 48.46 31.83 -10.73
C GLN A 151 47.20 31.65 -11.60
N ILE A 152 46.79 32.67 -12.35
CA ILE A 152 45.68 32.57 -13.31
C ILE A 152 46.06 31.63 -14.45
N GLU A 153 47.26 31.76 -15.03
CA GLU A 153 47.76 30.87 -16.08
C GLU A 153 47.84 29.40 -15.60
N GLU A 154 48.34 29.16 -14.39
CA GLU A 154 48.35 27.81 -13.78
C GLU A 154 46.93 27.23 -13.66
N LEU A 155 45.96 28.02 -13.17
CA LEU A 155 44.56 27.59 -13.05
C LEU A 155 43.88 27.33 -14.40
N GLU A 156 44.15 28.14 -15.43
CA GLU A 156 43.61 27.92 -16.78
C GLU A 156 44.12 26.61 -17.41
N THR A 157 45.43 26.30 -17.24
CA THR A 157 45.98 25.03 -17.73
C THR A 157 45.39 23.82 -17.01
N GLU A 158 45.12 23.93 -15.71
CA GLU A 158 44.49 22.87 -14.91
C GLU A 158 43.02 22.66 -15.27
N VAL A 159 42.24 23.73 -15.50
CA VAL A 159 40.86 23.64 -16.03
C VAL A 159 40.84 22.95 -17.39
N ALA A 160 41.78 23.27 -18.28
CA ALA A 160 41.91 22.59 -19.57
C ALA A 160 42.27 21.10 -19.44
N ARG A 161 43.04 20.71 -18.42
CA ARG A 161 43.34 19.31 -18.09
C ARG A 161 42.09 18.56 -17.62
N ILE A 162 41.36 19.13 -16.66
CA ILE A 162 40.11 18.57 -16.11
C ILE A 162 39.04 18.39 -17.21
N ALA A 163 38.92 19.36 -18.13
CA ALA A 163 37.99 19.26 -19.25
C ALA A 163 38.30 18.07 -20.20
N ARG A 164 39.59 17.80 -20.45
CA ARG A 164 40.03 16.64 -21.25
C ARG A 164 39.76 15.31 -20.53
N GLU A 165 40.00 15.25 -19.22
CA GLU A 165 39.73 14.06 -18.40
C GLU A 165 38.24 13.75 -18.25
N LYS A 166 37.38 14.77 -18.20
CA LYS A 166 35.92 14.57 -18.21
C LYS A 166 35.46 13.94 -19.53
N LYS A 167 35.93 14.45 -20.66
CA LYS A 167 35.54 13.97 -22.01
C LYS A 167 36.01 12.53 -22.27
N THR A 168 37.17 12.12 -21.75
CA THR A 168 37.61 10.72 -21.85
C THR A 168 36.82 9.79 -20.94
N ARG A 169 36.36 10.25 -19.76
CA ARG A 169 35.48 9.47 -18.88
C ARG A 169 34.10 9.23 -19.50
N GLU A 170 33.48 10.23 -20.11
CA GLU A 170 32.18 10.12 -20.80
C GLU A 170 32.20 9.05 -21.91
N ILE A 171 33.24 9.05 -22.77
CA ILE A 171 33.42 8.05 -23.85
C ILE A 171 33.59 6.62 -23.29
N LEU A 172 34.17 6.48 -22.09
CA LEU A 172 34.43 5.19 -21.45
C LEU A 172 33.17 4.64 -20.78
N GLU A 173 32.33 5.51 -20.20
CA GLU A 173 31.00 5.15 -19.69
C GLU A 173 30.04 4.71 -20.79
N GLU A 174 30.03 5.39 -21.95
CA GLU A 174 29.19 4.99 -23.09
C GLU A 174 29.55 3.58 -23.61
N LYS A 175 30.85 3.28 -23.74
CA LYS A 175 31.33 1.95 -24.13
C LYS A 175 30.97 0.87 -23.11
N MET A 176 31.05 1.18 -21.81
CA MET A 176 30.64 0.26 -20.74
C MET A 176 29.14 -0.07 -20.83
N ARG A 177 28.30 0.93 -21.14
CA ARG A 177 26.84 0.76 -21.25
C ARG A 177 26.44 -0.21 -22.37
N LEU A 178 27.08 -0.09 -23.55
CA LEU A 178 26.81 -0.96 -24.70
C LEU A 178 27.15 -2.43 -24.41
N VAL A 179 28.24 -2.69 -23.67
CA VAL A 179 28.64 -4.05 -23.26
C VAL A 179 27.68 -4.65 -22.22
N GLU A 180 27.03 -3.82 -21.40
CA GLU A 180 26.00 -4.27 -20.46
C GLU A 180 24.67 -4.59 -21.15
N GLU A 181 24.26 -3.81 -22.15
CA GLU A 181 23.07 -4.10 -22.98
C GLU A 181 23.21 -5.44 -23.74
N GLU A 182 24.39 -5.73 -24.33
CA GLU A 182 24.64 -7.00 -25.02
C GLU A 182 24.58 -8.21 -24.05
N ARG A 183 25.13 -8.07 -22.84
CA ARG A 183 25.10 -9.12 -21.80
C ARG A 183 23.70 -9.33 -21.23
N ALA A 184 22.92 -8.27 -21.05
CA ALA A 184 21.52 -8.36 -20.61
C ALA A 184 20.65 -9.10 -21.63
N ALA A 185 20.82 -8.80 -22.93
CA ALA A 185 20.12 -9.49 -24.01
C ALA A 185 20.40 -11.00 -24.03
N LYS A 186 21.66 -11.40 -23.79
CA LYS A 186 22.06 -12.81 -23.72
C LYS A 186 21.45 -13.53 -22.50
N ALA A 187 21.45 -12.90 -21.33
CA ALA A 187 20.87 -13.48 -20.11
C ALA A 187 19.35 -13.68 -20.22
N ALA A 188 18.63 -12.75 -20.87
CA ALA A 188 17.20 -12.88 -21.13
C ALA A 188 16.85 -14.08 -22.03
N ALA A 189 17.68 -14.37 -23.04
CA ALA A 189 17.47 -15.49 -23.96
C ALA A 189 17.60 -16.87 -23.29
N ASP A 190 18.49 -17.00 -22.29
CA ASP A 190 18.68 -18.25 -21.55
C ASP A 190 17.60 -18.43 -20.45
N ALA A 191 17.14 -17.34 -19.83
CA ALA A 191 16.01 -17.39 -18.89
C ALA A 191 14.69 -17.83 -19.54
N ALA A 192 14.43 -17.43 -20.79
CA ALA A 192 13.24 -17.84 -21.54
C ALA A 192 13.17 -19.37 -21.75
N LYS A 193 14.30 -20.01 -22.08
CA LYS A 193 14.37 -21.47 -22.27
C LYS A 193 14.12 -22.26 -20.98
N ALA A 194 14.52 -21.72 -19.83
CA ALA A 194 14.28 -22.35 -18.53
C ALA A 194 12.79 -22.31 -18.13
N ALA A 195 12.07 -21.23 -18.48
CA ALA A 195 10.65 -21.11 -18.20
C ALA A 195 9.78 -22.10 -18.99
N GLU A 196 10.10 -22.32 -20.28
CA GLU A 196 9.35 -23.23 -21.15
C GLU A 196 9.45 -24.71 -20.72
N ALA A 197 10.59 -25.09 -20.11
CA ALA A 197 10.76 -26.42 -19.51
C ALA A 197 9.85 -26.63 -18.28
N ALA A 198 9.78 -25.64 -17.38
CA ALA A 198 8.99 -25.72 -16.15
C ALA A 198 7.46 -25.78 -16.40
N GLU A 199 6.97 -25.09 -17.43
CA GLU A 199 5.55 -25.14 -17.81
C GLU A 199 5.12 -26.54 -18.31
N ARG A 200 6.07 -27.31 -18.87
CA ARG A 200 5.82 -28.66 -19.40
C ARG A 200 5.61 -29.67 -18.28
N GLU A 201 6.45 -29.66 -17.23
CA GLU A 201 6.28 -30.49 -16.03
C GLU A 201 4.97 -30.17 -15.29
N ALA A 202 4.60 -28.89 -15.17
CA ALA A 202 3.38 -28.47 -14.50
C ALA A 202 2.11 -29.03 -15.18
N LYS A 203 2.10 -29.15 -16.51
CA LYS A 203 0.98 -29.70 -17.28
C LYS A 203 0.81 -31.22 -17.11
N GLU A 204 1.90 -31.99 -16.99
CA GLU A 204 1.81 -33.43 -16.72
C GLU A 204 1.34 -33.72 -15.29
N ALA A 205 1.81 -32.95 -14.30
CA ALA A 205 1.35 -33.07 -12.91
C ALA A 205 -0.15 -32.78 -12.73
N ALA A 206 -0.69 -31.82 -13.49
CA ALA A 206 -2.12 -31.52 -13.50
C ALA A 206 -2.98 -32.66 -14.09
N ALA A 207 -2.51 -33.28 -15.18
CA ALA A 207 -3.20 -34.39 -15.83
C ALA A 207 -3.31 -35.65 -14.95
N ALA A 208 -2.26 -35.96 -14.17
CA ALA A 208 -2.29 -37.07 -13.21
C ALA A 208 -3.34 -36.86 -12.10
N LYS A 209 -3.47 -35.63 -11.60
CA LYS A 209 -4.38 -35.29 -10.49
C LYS A 209 -5.87 -35.35 -10.89
N ALA A 210 -6.19 -35.04 -12.15
CA ALA A 210 -7.54 -35.16 -12.68
C ALA A 210 -8.05 -36.61 -12.77
N LYS A 211 -7.17 -37.59 -13.02
CA LYS A 211 -7.53 -39.03 -13.06
C LYS A 211 -7.89 -39.60 -11.68
N ALA A 212 -7.27 -39.10 -10.60
CA ALA A 212 -7.57 -39.57 -9.24
C ALA A 212 -8.99 -39.16 -8.78
N ALA A 213 -9.37 -37.89 -9.00
CA ALA A 213 -10.67 -37.36 -8.59
C ALA A 213 -11.87 -38.04 -9.31
N ALA A 214 -11.66 -38.57 -10.51
CA ALA A 214 -12.69 -39.30 -11.27
C ALA A 214 -13.00 -40.70 -10.70
N LEU A 215 -12.15 -41.25 -9.84
CA LEU A 215 -12.34 -42.57 -9.23
C LEU A 215 -13.18 -42.49 -7.94
N GLU A 216 -12.91 -41.53 -7.05
CA GLU A 216 -13.69 -41.32 -5.81
C GLU A 216 -15.16 -40.97 -6.11
N ALA A 217 -15.42 -40.21 -7.19
CA ALA A 217 -16.78 -39.85 -7.61
C ALA A 217 -17.65 -41.06 -8.00
N LYS A 218 -17.05 -42.18 -8.43
CA LYS A 218 -17.79 -43.42 -8.73
C LYS A 218 -18.14 -44.24 -7.48
N GLU A 219 -17.33 -44.17 -6.43
CA GLU A 219 -17.58 -44.94 -5.20
C GLU A 219 -18.69 -44.32 -4.34
N ALA A 220 -18.78 -42.98 -4.33
CA ALA A 220 -19.84 -42.26 -3.62
C ALA A 220 -21.25 -42.53 -4.20
N ALA A 221 -21.35 -42.73 -5.52
CA ALA A 221 -22.64 -43.00 -6.18
C ALA A 221 -23.23 -44.38 -5.82
N ALA A 222 -22.39 -45.38 -5.53
CA ALA A 222 -22.85 -46.73 -5.19
C ALA A 222 -23.52 -46.80 -3.79
N LYS A 223 -23.03 -46.03 -2.82
CA LYS A 223 -23.54 -46.02 -1.44
C LYS A 223 -24.88 -45.28 -1.28
N ALA A 224 -25.26 -44.43 -2.24
CA ALA A 224 -26.55 -43.71 -2.22
C ALA A 224 -27.75 -44.57 -2.65
N ALA A 225 -27.52 -45.70 -3.33
CA ALA A 225 -28.60 -46.58 -3.80
C ALA A 225 -29.12 -47.55 -2.72
N GLU A 226 -28.33 -47.84 -1.68
CA GLU A 226 -28.68 -48.86 -0.67
C GLU A 226 -29.61 -48.32 0.44
N SER A 227 -29.57 -47.02 0.75
CA SER A 227 -30.40 -46.41 1.80
C SER A 227 -31.86 -46.22 1.38
N ALA A 228 -32.12 -45.94 0.10
CA ALA A 228 -33.47 -45.74 -0.43
C ALA A 228 -34.37 -47.00 -0.37
N ALA A 229 -33.78 -48.20 -0.29
CA ALA A 229 -34.51 -49.46 -0.25
C ALA A 229 -35.04 -49.84 1.15
N LYS A 230 -34.51 -49.24 2.23
CA LYS A 230 -34.84 -49.65 3.62
C LYS A 230 -35.98 -48.83 4.25
N GLU A 231 -36.28 -47.63 3.75
CA GLU A 231 -37.32 -46.75 4.33
C GLU A 231 -38.75 -47.08 3.86
N ALA A 232 -38.90 -47.71 2.68
CA ALA A 232 -40.20 -48.10 2.13
C ALA A 232 -40.89 -49.26 2.91
N ALA A 233 -40.11 -50.12 3.58
CA ALA A 233 -40.63 -51.29 4.28
C ALA A 233 -41.32 -50.98 5.62
N ALA A 234 -40.98 -49.86 6.27
CA ALA A 234 -41.49 -49.54 7.61
C ALA A 234 -42.91 -48.96 7.62
N LYS A 235 -43.38 -48.41 6.49
CA LYS A 235 -44.65 -47.67 6.44
C LYS A 235 -45.89 -48.55 6.23
N ALA A 236 -45.73 -49.76 5.70
CA ALA A 236 -46.82 -50.71 5.44
C ALA A 236 -47.31 -51.47 6.69
N ALA A 237 -46.54 -51.48 7.79
CA ALA A 237 -46.88 -52.22 9.01
C ALA A 237 -47.88 -51.51 9.94
N ALA A 238 -48.16 -50.22 9.72
CA ALA A 238 -48.98 -49.41 10.62
C ALA A 238 -50.49 -49.43 10.29
N GLU A 239 -50.88 -49.60 9.02
CA GLU A 239 -52.29 -49.48 8.60
C GLU A 239 -53.14 -50.73 8.90
N ILE A 240 -52.52 -51.89 9.12
CA ILE A 240 -53.25 -53.14 9.44
C ILE A 240 -53.83 -53.14 10.88
N LYS A 241 -53.37 -52.25 11.77
CA LYS A 241 -53.76 -52.26 13.20
C LYS A 241 -54.95 -51.34 13.56
N ALA A 242 -55.52 -50.62 12.59
CA ALA A 242 -56.62 -49.66 12.81
C ALA A 242 -58.01 -50.17 12.38
N ALA A 243 -58.12 -51.35 11.76
CA ALA A 243 -59.36 -51.87 11.16
C ALA A 243 -60.14 -52.88 12.05
N ALA A 244 -59.69 -53.15 13.27
CA ALA A 244 -60.20 -54.24 14.12
C ALA A 244 -61.02 -53.80 15.35
N ALA A 245 -61.58 -52.58 15.35
CA ALA A 245 -62.29 -51.99 16.49
C ALA A 245 -63.68 -51.41 16.13
N LYS A 246 -64.39 -52.05 15.20
CA LYS A 246 -65.81 -51.76 14.85
C LYS A 246 -66.58 -53.05 14.55
N ALA A 247 -66.50 -54.03 15.45
CA ALA A 247 -67.14 -55.35 15.29
C ALA A 247 -67.66 -55.94 16.61
N GLU A 248 -68.13 -55.09 17.54
CA GLU A 248 -68.63 -55.51 18.86
C GLU A 248 -69.90 -54.75 19.29
N GLU A 249 -70.82 -54.51 18.35
CA GLU A 249 -72.16 -53.93 18.61
C GLU A 249 -73.24 -54.70 17.83
N ALA A 250 -73.31 -56.03 18.01
CA ALA A 250 -74.25 -56.88 17.27
C ALA A 250 -74.81 -58.11 18.02
N THR A 251 -74.42 -58.37 19.28
CA THR A 251 -74.71 -59.66 19.95
C THR A 251 -75.18 -59.53 21.41
N ALA A 252 -75.99 -58.52 21.73
CA ALA A 252 -76.50 -58.33 23.10
C ALA A 252 -77.95 -57.78 23.22
N ARG A 253 -78.82 -58.02 22.22
CA ARG A 253 -80.28 -57.72 22.30
C ARG A 253 -81.13 -58.79 21.61
N ALA A 254 -81.13 -60.00 22.17
CA ALA A 254 -81.89 -61.15 21.64
C ALA A 254 -82.37 -62.09 22.77
N ALA A 255 -82.97 -61.55 23.84
CA ALA A 255 -83.40 -62.35 25.01
C ALA A 255 -84.64 -61.82 25.77
N GLU A 256 -85.41 -60.87 25.22
CA GLU A 256 -86.49 -60.20 25.97
C GLU A 256 -87.79 -60.02 25.15
N LEU A 257 -88.26 -61.06 24.45
CA LEU A 257 -89.61 -61.05 23.84
C LEU A 257 -90.20 -62.45 23.55
N GLU A 258 -89.90 -63.47 24.34
CA GLU A 258 -90.39 -64.86 24.12
C GLU A 258 -90.97 -65.51 25.40
N ALA A 259 -91.61 -64.72 26.27
CA ALA A 259 -92.09 -65.20 27.58
C ALA A 259 -93.46 -64.65 28.03
N ARG A 260 -94.29 -64.09 27.14
CA ARG A 260 -95.53 -63.40 27.56
C ARG A 260 -96.76 -63.51 26.66
N GLU A 261 -96.91 -64.60 25.91
CA GLU A 261 -98.11 -64.81 25.07
C GLU A 261 -98.68 -66.25 25.11
N ALA A 262 -98.76 -66.85 26.30
CA ALA A 262 -99.48 -68.11 26.51
C ALA A 262 -100.01 -68.25 27.96
N ALA A 263 -101.29 -67.89 28.20
CA ALA A 263 -102.19 -68.49 29.21
C ALA A 263 -103.53 -67.73 29.33
N ALA A 264 -104.45 -67.92 28.37
CA ALA A 264 -105.86 -67.55 28.55
C ALA A 264 -106.77 -68.49 27.75
N LYS A 265 -107.28 -69.57 28.39
CA LYS A 265 -108.55 -70.31 28.13
C LYS A 265 -108.56 -71.71 28.75
N ALA A 266 -109.43 -71.94 29.75
CA ALA A 266 -110.12 -73.22 30.02
C ALA A 266 -111.21 -73.07 31.12
N ALA A 267 -112.49 -73.25 30.74
CA ALA A 267 -113.73 -73.60 31.52
C ALA A 267 -114.03 -72.92 32.90
N GLU A 268 -115.25 -72.50 33.29
CA GLU A 268 -116.66 -72.75 32.89
C GLU A 268 -117.31 -74.10 33.33
N LEU A 269 -117.85 -74.18 34.57
CA LEU A 269 -119.20 -74.70 34.94
C LEU A 269 -119.39 -74.97 36.46
N GLU A 270 -120.47 -74.44 37.07
CA GLU A 270 -121.53 -75.16 37.84
C GLU A 270 -122.42 -74.21 38.68
N ALA A 271 -123.72 -74.55 38.87
CA ALA A 271 -124.70 -73.72 39.62
C ALA A 271 -125.98 -74.46 40.08
N LYS A 272 -126.60 -73.96 41.18
CA LYS A 272 -128.02 -74.10 41.67
C LYS A 272 -128.51 -75.42 42.35
N GLU A 273 -129.30 -75.30 43.44
CA GLU A 273 -130.79 -75.46 43.47
C GLU A 273 -131.44 -75.22 44.87
N ALA A 274 -132.77 -75.39 45.04
CA ALA A 274 -133.64 -74.68 46.02
C ALA A 274 -134.66 -75.54 46.84
N ALA A 275 -135.73 -74.93 47.40
CA ALA A 275 -136.54 -75.37 48.57
C ALA A 275 -138.03 -75.78 48.30
N ALA A 276 -138.77 -76.34 49.29
CA ALA A 276 -140.25 -76.50 49.22
C ALA A 276 -141.06 -76.79 50.53
N ASN A 277 -142.26 -76.18 50.58
CA ASN A 277 -143.58 -76.68 51.06
C ASN A 277 -143.91 -76.85 52.57
N ALA A 278 -145.22 -77.07 52.87
CA ALA A 278 -145.88 -76.71 54.14
C ALA A 278 -147.24 -77.44 54.44
N ALA A 279 -147.86 -77.09 55.59
CA ALA A 279 -149.32 -77.10 55.91
C ALA A 279 -150.07 -78.41 56.28
N LYS A 280 -150.70 -78.43 57.47
CA LYS A 280 -152.11 -78.88 57.63
C LYS A 280 -152.85 -78.18 58.80
N LEU A 281 -154.12 -78.56 59.03
CA LEU A 281 -155.19 -77.65 59.45
C LEU A 281 -156.43 -78.39 60.04
N GLN A 282 -157.10 -77.77 61.04
CA GLN A 282 -158.47 -77.98 61.58
C GLN A 282 -158.96 -79.36 62.07
N GLN A 283 -159.52 -79.41 63.30
CA GLN A 283 -160.87 -79.96 63.59
C GLN A 283 -161.38 -79.56 65.00
N GLU A 284 -162.69 -79.27 65.11
CA GLU A 284 -163.60 -79.42 66.28
C GLU A 284 -163.21 -78.81 67.65
N GLN A 285 -163.79 -77.73 68.20
CA GLN A 285 -164.80 -76.71 67.84
C GLN A 285 -166.32 -76.85 68.19
N VAL A 286 -166.91 -77.95 68.72
CA VAL A 286 -168.40 -77.96 68.94
C VAL A 286 -168.94 -78.58 70.26
N ALA A 287 -168.19 -78.48 71.36
CA ALA A 287 -168.80 -78.56 72.72
C ALA A 287 -169.26 -77.17 73.25
N ALA A 288 -169.19 -76.13 72.42
CA ALA A 288 -169.10 -74.73 72.85
C ALA A 288 -170.42 -74.05 73.32
N ASN A 289 -171.59 -74.61 72.96
CA ASN A 289 -172.84 -73.83 72.94
C ASN A 289 -173.55 -73.63 74.30
N ALA A 290 -172.94 -74.01 75.43
CA ALA A 290 -173.47 -73.74 76.77
C ALA A 290 -172.65 -72.73 77.61
N VAL A 291 -171.36 -72.53 77.29
CA VAL A 291 -170.44 -71.66 78.06
C VAL A 291 -170.21 -70.31 77.37
N LEU A 292 -170.32 -70.26 76.04
CA LEU A 292 -170.07 -69.05 75.24
C LEU A 292 -170.91 -67.82 75.64
N SER A 293 -172.06 -67.98 76.29
CA SER A 293 -172.94 -66.85 76.61
C SER A 293 -172.43 -65.96 77.76
N SER A 294 -171.53 -66.43 78.62
CA SER A 294 -170.91 -65.62 79.69
C SER A 294 -169.55 -65.02 79.30
N GLU A 295 -168.95 -65.50 78.22
CA GLU A 295 -167.58 -65.14 77.81
C GLU A 295 -167.55 -63.98 76.79
N VAL A 296 -168.67 -63.72 76.11
CA VAL A 296 -168.81 -62.63 75.14
C VAL A 296 -168.80 -61.23 75.80
N GLU A 297 -169.28 -61.08 77.04
CA GLU A 297 -169.27 -59.78 77.73
C GLU A 297 -167.87 -59.38 78.23
N SER A 298 -167.03 -60.33 78.67
CA SER A 298 -165.66 -60.04 79.12
C SER A 298 -164.72 -59.73 77.94
N LEU A 299 -164.89 -60.40 76.80
CA LEU A 299 -164.10 -60.13 75.59
C LEU A 299 -164.38 -58.74 74.99
N LYS A 300 -165.60 -58.21 75.16
CA LYS A 300 -165.97 -56.90 74.61
C LYS A 300 -165.22 -55.74 75.27
N THR A 301 -165.03 -55.79 76.59
CA THR A 301 -164.25 -54.79 77.34
C THR A 301 -162.73 -54.91 77.13
N ALA A 302 -162.22 -56.13 76.90
CA ALA A 302 -160.82 -56.34 76.53
C ALA A 302 -160.47 -55.77 75.15
N LEU A 303 -161.38 -55.89 74.17
CA LEU A 303 -161.16 -55.47 72.79
C LEU A 303 -161.14 -53.94 72.61
N GLU A 304 -161.89 -53.22 73.44
CA GLU A 304 -161.89 -51.74 73.46
C GLU A 304 -160.52 -51.21 73.92
N LYS A 305 -159.95 -51.79 74.99
CA LYS A 305 -158.62 -51.42 75.50
C LYS A 305 -157.48 -51.69 74.50
N GLN A 306 -157.57 -52.75 73.70
CA GLN A 306 -156.58 -53.02 72.64
C GLN A 306 -156.66 -52.03 71.47
N ARG A 307 -157.79 -51.39 71.20
CA ARG A 307 -157.88 -50.33 70.18
C ARG A 307 -157.10 -49.08 70.59
N ASP A 308 -157.18 -48.68 71.85
CA ASP A 308 -156.43 -47.53 72.38
C ASP A 308 -154.91 -47.77 72.32
N GLU A 309 -154.45 -49.00 72.60
CA GLU A 309 -153.04 -49.38 72.45
C GLU A 309 -152.59 -49.41 70.98
N LEU A 310 -153.43 -49.93 70.07
CA LEU A 310 -153.14 -49.93 68.63
C LEU A 310 -152.97 -48.50 68.08
N THR A 311 -153.81 -47.57 68.54
CA THR A 311 -153.78 -46.17 68.06
C THR A 311 -152.48 -45.47 68.48
N LYS A 312 -152.03 -45.67 69.73
CA LYS A 312 -150.72 -45.17 70.21
C LYS A 312 -149.53 -45.80 69.49
N LEU A 313 -149.63 -47.08 69.12
CA LEU A 313 -148.62 -47.75 68.29
C LEU A 313 -148.58 -47.19 66.87
N GLN A 314 -149.70 -46.77 66.29
CA GLN A 314 -149.73 -46.10 65.00
C GLN A 314 -149.07 -44.70 65.08
N GLU A 315 -149.40 -43.89 66.08
CA GLU A 315 -148.78 -42.57 66.29
C GLU A 315 -147.25 -42.64 66.47
N THR A 316 -146.77 -43.59 67.28
CA THR A 316 -145.32 -43.80 67.47
C THR A 316 -144.63 -44.32 66.20
N ASN A 317 -145.29 -45.15 65.39
CA ASN A 317 -144.74 -45.63 64.12
C ASN A 317 -144.68 -44.51 63.05
N VAL A 318 -145.65 -43.59 63.03
CA VAL A 318 -145.62 -42.36 62.21
C VAL A 318 -144.47 -41.44 62.64
N SER A 319 -144.24 -41.29 63.94
CA SER A 319 -143.09 -40.53 64.47
C SER A 319 -141.75 -41.15 64.07
N LEU A 320 -141.62 -42.48 64.20
CA LEU A 320 -140.41 -43.22 63.80
C LEU A 320 -140.14 -43.17 62.29
N THR A 321 -141.18 -43.29 61.45
CA THR A 321 -141.01 -43.12 59.99
C THR A 321 -140.61 -41.71 59.62
N THR A 322 -141.17 -40.68 60.27
CA THR A 322 -140.77 -39.28 60.07
C THR A 322 -139.30 -39.07 60.44
N SER A 323 -138.89 -39.52 61.63
CA SER A 323 -137.48 -39.47 62.07
C SER A 323 -136.53 -40.24 61.14
N SER A 324 -136.96 -41.41 60.64
CA SER A 324 -136.19 -42.22 59.67
C SER A 324 -136.04 -41.55 58.30
N VAL A 325 -136.98 -40.68 57.89
CA VAL A 325 -136.85 -39.86 56.68
C VAL A 325 -135.86 -38.71 56.91
N THR A 326 -135.97 -37.99 58.04
CA THR A 326 -135.03 -36.91 58.39
C THR A 326 -133.59 -37.41 58.45
N LEU A 327 -133.33 -38.53 59.14
CA LEU A 327 -131.99 -39.13 59.23
C LEU A 327 -131.43 -39.55 57.86
N ARG A 328 -132.27 -40.00 56.92
CA ARG A 328 -131.84 -40.29 55.54
C ARG A 328 -131.48 -39.01 54.77
N GLN A 329 -132.20 -37.92 54.98
CA GLN A 329 -131.88 -36.62 54.36
C GLN A 329 -130.56 -36.06 54.91
N GLU A 330 -130.36 -36.11 56.23
CA GLU A 330 -129.09 -35.73 56.87
C GLU A 330 -127.92 -36.59 56.38
N GLN A 331 -128.12 -37.91 56.25
CA GLN A 331 -127.11 -38.82 55.69
C GLN A 331 -126.77 -38.47 54.23
N GLN A 332 -127.76 -38.15 53.40
CA GLN A 332 -127.54 -37.72 52.01
C GLN A 332 -126.81 -36.38 51.94
N GLN A 333 -127.14 -35.42 52.81
CA GLN A 333 -126.46 -34.13 52.86
C GLN A 333 -124.99 -34.29 53.29
N LEU A 334 -124.72 -35.06 54.34
CA LEU A 334 -123.34 -35.36 54.76
C LEU A 334 -122.54 -36.08 53.67
N GLN A 335 -123.18 -36.98 52.91
CA GLN A 335 -122.53 -37.67 51.80
C GLN A 335 -122.20 -36.71 50.64
N ALA A 336 -123.07 -35.74 50.36
CA ALA A 336 -122.79 -34.64 49.42
C ALA A 336 -121.65 -33.76 49.92
N ASP A 337 -121.67 -33.31 51.17
CA ASP A 337 -120.65 -32.45 51.78
C ASP A 337 -119.27 -33.13 51.80
N VAL A 338 -119.21 -34.44 52.09
CA VAL A 338 -117.97 -35.24 52.01
C VAL A 338 -117.46 -35.33 50.57
N SER A 339 -118.35 -35.50 49.58
CA SER A 339 -117.95 -35.51 48.17
C SER A 339 -117.37 -34.15 47.74
N ASP A 340 -117.97 -33.06 48.19
CA ASP A 340 -117.57 -31.69 47.85
C ASP A 340 -116.30 -31.25 48.60
N LEU A 341 -116.08 -31.73 49.82
CA LEU A 341 -114.80 -31.62 50.53
C LEU A 341 -113.71 -32.45 49.84
N THR A 342 -114.04 -33.63 49.30
CA THR A 342 -113.08 -34.48 48.58
C THR A 342 -112.62 -33.82 47.28
N THR A 343 -113.54 -33.24 46.50
CA THR A 343 -113.19 -32.48 45.28
C THR A 343 -112.35 -31.24 45.62
N LYS A 344 -112.75 -30.45 46.63
CA LYS A 344 -111.99 -29.29 47.13
C LYS A 344 -110.58 -29.68 47.59
N ASN A 345 -110.43 -30.77 48.34
CA ASN A 345 -109.12 -31.25 48.79
C ASN A 345 -108.25 -31.70 47.61
N SER A 346 -108.81 -32.41 46.62
CA SER A 346 -108.09 -32.78 45.40
C SER A 346 -107.62 -31.55 44.59
N ALA A 347 -108.40 -30.47 44.57
CA ALA A 347 -108.05 -29.22 43.92
C ALA A 347 -106.96 -28.45 44.70
N LEU A 348 -106.96 -28.49 46.03
CA LEU A 348 -105.90 -27.94 46.86
C LEU A 348 -104.58 -28.70 46.68
N ILE A 349 -104.61 -30.03 46.64
CA ILE A 349 -103.41 -30.87 46.37
C ILE A 349 -102.80 -30.50 45.01
N LYS A 350 -103.61 -30.32 43.96
CA LYS A 350 -103.12 -29.85 42.65
C LYS A 350 -102.46 -28.48 42.74
N LYS A 351 -103.08 -27.51 43.41
CA LYS A 351 -102.51 -26.16 43.59
C LYS A 351 -101.20 -26.17 44.39
N VAL A 352 -101.06 -27.06 45.38
CA VAL A 352 -99.79 -27.23 46.12
C VAL A 352 -98.71 -27.79 45.19
N ALA A 353 -99.00 -28.83 44.41
CA ALA A 353 -98.05 -29.40 43.45
C ALA A 353 -97.65 -28.40 42.34
N GLU A 354 -98.58 -27.57 41.87
CA GLU A 354 -98.31 -26.46 40.96
C GLU A 354 -97.39 -25.42 41.60
N ALA A 355 -97.68 -25.01 42.85
CA ALA A 355 -96.86 -24.07 43.60
C ALA A 355 -95.42 -24.60 43.82
N GLU A 356 -95.26 -25.85 44.25
CA GLU A 356 -93.95 -26.50 44.40
C GLU A 356 -93.15 -26.53 43.09
N ASN A 357 -93.81 -26.76 41.95
CA ASN A 357 -93.16 -26.72 40.66
C ASN A 357 -92.74 -25.30 40.26
N THR A 358 -93.55 -24.28 40.55
CA THR A 358 -93.13 -22.88 40.37
C THR A 358 -91.97 -22.50 41.29
N GLU A 359 -91.93 -23.00 42.53
CA GLU A 359 -90.81 -22.76 43.45
C GLU A 359 -89.52 -23.42 42.95
N LYS A 360 -89.59 -24.66 42.44
CA LYS A 360 -88.43 -25.36 41.82
C LYS A 360 -87.89 -24.57 40.62
N LEU A 361 -88.77 -24.06 39.76
CA LEU A 361 -88.38 -23.22 38.61
C LEU A 361 -87.71 -21.93 39.09
N LEU A 362 -88.30 -21.21 40.05
CA LEU A 362 -87.71 -20.00 40.61
C LEU A 362 -86.34 -20.25 41.27
N ARG A 363 -86.18 -21.35 42.02
CA ARG A 363 -84.88 -21.76 42.58
C ARG A 363 -83.84 -22.05 41.50
N SER A 364 -84.24 -22.70 40.39
CA SER A 364 -83.33 -22.96 39.27
C SER A 364 -82.90 -21.68 38.55
N GLU A 365 -83.81 -20.71 38.39
CA GLU A 365 -83.51 -19.42 37.77
C GLU A 365 -82.64 -18.55 38.69
N ILE A 366 -82.87 -18.57 40.01
CA ILE A 366 -81.97 -17.93 40.99
C ILE A 366 -80.56 -18.51 40.89
N ALA A 367 -80.40 -19.84 40.84
CA ALA A 367 -79.08 -20.47 40.67
C ALA A 367 -78.40 -20.11 39.35
N ARG A 368 -79.18 -19.95 38.26
CA ARG A 368 -78.69 -19.49 36.96
C ARG A 368 -78.21 -18.04 37.01
N LEU A 369 -78.99 -17.15 37.64
CA LEU A 369 -78.65 -15.75 37.83
C LEU A 369 -77.43 -15.57 38.75
N GLU A 370 -77.33 -16.32 39.85
CA GLU A 370 -76.13 -16.33 40.70
C GLU A 370 -74.86 -16.73 39.93
N THR A 371 -74.97 -17.73 39.05
CA THR A 371 -73.84 -18.17 38.22
C THR A 371 -73.44 -17.08 37.23
N SER A 372 -74.40 -16.47 36.54
CA SER A 372 -74.16 -15.34 35.64
C SER A 372 -73.58 -14.11 36.35
N ILE A 373 -73.97 -13.86 37.61
CA ILE A 373 -73.38 -12.79 38.44
C ILE A 373 -71.91 -13.10 38.78
N ARG A 374 -71.55 -14.36 39.09
CA ARG A 374 -70.15 -14.76 39.32
C ARG A 374 -69.31 -14.59 38.06
N GLU A 375 -69.78 -15.06 36.91
CA GLU A 375 -69.13 -14.89 35.61
C GLU A 375 -68.91 -13.40 35.27
N ALA A 376 -69.92 -12.55 35.50
CA ALA A 376 -69.81 -11.10 35.31
C ALA A 376 -68.79 -10.46 36.26
N GLN A 377 -68.72 -10.91 37.53
CA GLN A 377 -67.72 -10.44 38.50
C GLN A 377 -66.30 -10.85 38.09
N GLU A 378 -66.11 -12.08 37.60
CA GLU A 378 -64.83 -12.57 37.11
C GLU A 378 -64.36 -11.78 35.87
N ALA A 379 -65.26 -11.55 34.91
CA ALA A 379 -64.99 -10.70 33.74
C ALA A 379 -64.65 -9.25 34.11
N VAL A 380 -65.22 -8.71 35.19
CA VAL A 380 -64.85 -7.37 35.72
C VAL A 380 -63.44 -7.38 36.33
N LEU A 381 -63.04 -8.44 37.04
CA LEU A 381 -61.68 -8.59 37.58
C LEU A 381 -60.63 -8.81 36.47
N GLU A 382 -60.97 -9.59 35.44
CA GLU A 382 -60.11 -9.75 34.26
C GLU A 382 -59.95 -8.42 33.51
N ASN A 383 -61.05 -7.70 33.25
CA ASN A 383 -61.01 -6.38 32.64
C ASN A 383 -60.18 -5.38 33.48
N LYS A 384 -60.34 -5.37 34.81
CA LYS A 384 -59.49 -4.54 35.70
C LYS A 384 -58.00 -4.88 35.56
N THR A 385 -57.67 -6.16 35.44
CA THR A 385 -56.30 -6.64 35.22
C THR A 385 -55.76 -6.20 33.85
N ASN A 386 -56.58 -6.29 32.80
CA ASN A 386 -56.22 -5.84 31.46
C ASN A 386 -56.09 -4.31 31.37
N PHE A 387 -56.94 -3.55 32.07
CA PHE A 387 -56.77 -2.10 32.22
C PHE A 387 -55.47 -1.73 32.93
N MET A 388 -55.07 -2.43 34.01
CA MET A 388 -53.77 -2.19 34.66
C MET A 388 -52.58 -2.46 33.71
N LYS A 389 -52.62 -3.55 32.94
CA LYS A 389 -51.60 -3.85 31.92
C LYS A 389 -51.53 -2.78 30.82
N LEU A 390 -52.68 -2.31 30.32
CA LEU A 390 -52.74 -1.23 29.33
C LEU A 390 -52.20 0.09 29.90
N TRP A 391 -52.50 0.40 31.16
CA TRP A 391 -51.99 1.60 31.82
C TRP A 391 -50.48 1.56 32.03
N GLN A 392 -49.93 0.39 32.41
CA GLN A 392 -48.49 0.18 32.51
C GLN A 392 -47.82 0.30 31.13
N SER A 393 -48.39 -0.34 30.10
CA SER A 393 -47.90 -0.21 28.71
C SER A 393 -47.92 1.23 28.19
N LEU A 394 -48.90 2.05 28.62
CA LEU A 394 -48.98 3.47 28.29
C LEU A 394 -47.88 4.28 29.00
N ASP A 395 -47.60 3.98 30.27
CA ASP A 395 -46.54 4.64 31.04
C ASP A 395 -45.14 4.28 30.51
N ASP A 396 -44.92 3.02 30.14
CA ASP A 396 -43.67 2.57 29.52
C ASP A 396 -43.49 3.16 28.11
N SER A 397 -44.57 3.31 27.33
CA SER A 397 -44.53 4.05 26.05
C SER A 397 -44.20 5.54 26.23
N LYS A 398 -44.71 6.19 27.29
CA LYS A 398 -44.34 7.58 27.62
C LYS A 398 -42.86 7.72 27.98
N LYS A 399 -42.31 6.80 28.79
CA LYS A 399 -40.87 6.76 29.12
C LYS A 399 -40.02 6.55 27.87
N ALA A 400 -40.43 5.63 26.98
CA ALA A 400 -39.74 5.38 25.72
C ALA A 400 -39.72 6.62 24.82
N ASN A 401 -40.85 7.32 24.67
CA ASN A 401 -40.92 8.58 23.91
C ASN A 401 -40.01 9.65 24.51
N LYS A 402 -39.98 9.82 25.84
CA LYS A 402 -39.07 10.78 26.49
C LYS A 402 -37.59 10.47 26.19
N VAL A 403 -37.20 9.19 26.25
CA VAL A 403 -35.83 8.76 25.90
C VAL A 403 -35.51 8.99 24.42
N LEU A 404 -36.49 8.86 23.52
CA LEU A 404 -36.31 9.18 22.11
C LEU A 404 -36.16 10.70 21.88
N GLU A 405 -36.91 11.52 22.60
CA GLU A 405 -36.82 12.99 22.54
C GLU A 405 -35.47 13.49 23.07
N GLU A 406 -35.01 12.95 24.21
CA GLU A 406 -33.66 13.19 24.75
C GLU A 406 -32.57 12.77 23.73
N LYS A 407 -32.69 11.59 23.11
CA LYS A 407 -31.76 11.13 22.06
C LYS A 407 -31.77 12.02 20.82
N ASN A 408 -32.93 12.47 20.35
CA ASN A 408 -33.03 13.38 19.21
C ASN A 408 -32.32 14.70 19.50
N SER A 409 -32.52 15.29 20.69
CA SER A 409 -31.82 16.53 21.08
C SER A 409 -30.29 16.36 21.15
N HIS A 410 -29.83 15.18 21.55
CA HIS A 410 -28.40 14.85 21.56
C HIS A 410 -27.84 14.72 20.14
N LEU A 411 -28.53 13.98 19.25
CA LEU A 411 -28.15 13.83 17.84
C LEU A 411 -28.15 15.17 17.08
N GLU A 412 -29.11 16.06 17.36
CA GLU A 412 -29.10 17.42 16.80
C GLU A 412 -27.89 18.23 17.27
N SER A 413 -27.50 18.09 18.54
CA SER A 413 -26.29 18.71 19.06
C SER A 413 -25.01 18.13 18.43
N GLU A 414 -24.92 16.81 18.24
CA GLU A 414 -23.77 16.17 17.58
C GLU A 414 -23.70 16.54 16.09
N LEU A 415 -24.84 16.59 15.38
CA LEU A 415 -24.91 17.06 14.00
C LEU A 415 -24.50 18.54 13.86
N LYS A 416 -24.80 19.37 14.86
CA LYS A 416 -24.35 20.77 14.89
C LYS A 416 -22.84 20.88 15.17
N GLY A 417 -22.31 20.04 16.07
CA GLY A 417 -20.87 19.96 16.36
C GLY A 417 -20.07 19.52 15.13
N THR A 418 -20.42 18.37 14.55
CA THR A 418 -19.76 17.81 13.36
C THR A 418 -19.82 18.72 12.13
N ARG A 419 -20.93 19.44 11.91
CA ARG A 419 -20.99 20.50 10.87
C ARG A 419 -20.00 21.64 11.13
N ALA A 420 -19.91 22.12 12.37
CA ALA A 420 -18.98 23.19 12.74
C ALA A 420 -17.50 22.76 12.74
N GLU A 421 -17.22 21.47 12.92
CA GLU A 421 -15.89 20.87 12.73
C GLU A 421 -15.54 20.72 11.24
N SER A 422 -16.49 20.25 10.42
CA SER A 422 -16.34 20.17 8.96
C SER A 422 -16.08 21.55 8.34
N GLU A 423 -16.85 22.57 8.72
CA GLU A 423 -16.69 23.94 8.23
C GLU A 423 -15.35 24.56 8.64
N ARG A 424 -14.79 24.19 9.82
CA ARG A 424 -13.43 24.58 10.21
C ARG A 424 -12.39 23.89 9.34
N ALA A 425 -12.50 22.57 9.16
CA ALA A 425 -11.55 21.81 8.35
C ALA A 425 -11.54 22.25 6.88
N GLU A 426 -12.68 22.65 6.32
CA GLU A 426 -12.77 23.25 4.98
C GLU A 426 -12.10 24.63 4.92
N LYS A 427 -12.29 25.49 5.93
CA LYS A 427 -11.62 26.80 6.02
C LYS A 427 -10.11 26.68 6.20
N GLU A 428 -9.65 25.72 7.01
CA GLU A 428 -8.22 25.44 7.20
C GLU A 428 -7.59 24.90 5.90
N ARG A 429 -8.26 23.99 5.18
CA ARG A 429 -7.82 23.55 3.83
C ARG A 429 -7.79 24.69 2.81
N ALA A 430 -8.82 25.54 2.78
CA ALA A 430 -8.85 26.68 1.87
C ALA A 430 -7.71 27.67 2.14
N ALA A 431 -7.39 27.92 3.42
CA ALA A 431 -6.24 28.72 3.81
C ALA A 431 -4.91 28.07 3.40
N ALA A 432 -4.76 26.76 3.61
CA ALA A 432 -3.57 26.02 3.19
C ALA A 432 -3.34 26.07 1.67
N TYR A 433 -4.37 25.79 0.86
CA TYR A 433 -4.28 25.91 -0.60
C TYR A 433 -3.99 27.34 -1.06
N THR A 434 -4.51 28.36 -0.37
CA THR A 434 -4.19 29.76 -0.69
C THR A 434 -2.71 30.06 -0.41
N ALA A 435 -2.14 29.51 0.67
CA ALA A 435 -0.72 29.65 0.98
C ALA A 435 0.17 28.91 -0.03
N GLU A 436 -0.23 27.71 -0.44
CA GLU A 436 0.47 26.90 -1.46
C GLU A 436 0.46 27.59 -2.85
N ILE A 437 -0.68 28.17 -3.24
CA ILE A 437 -0.78 28.97 -4.48
C ILE A 437 0.18 30.17 -4.42
N ASN A 438 0.20 30.92 -3.32
CA ASN A 438 1.11 32.06 -3.17
C ASN A 438 2.60 31.63 -3.22
N ASP A 439 2.95 30.48 -2.66
CA ASP A 439 4.32 29.96 -2.72
C ASP A 439 4.70 29.55 -4.15
N LEU A 440 3.80 28.86 -4.87
CA LEU A 440 3.99 28.52 -6.28
C LEU A 440 4.08 29.76 -7.20
N GLU A 441 3.31 30.82 -6.92
CA GLU A 441 3.42 32.10 -7.61
C GLU A 441 4.80 32.75 -7.37
N ASN A 442 5.29 32.74 -6.12
CA ASN A 442 6.63 33.23 -5.79
C ASN A 442 7.74 32.41 -6.47
N GLN A 443 7.61 31.07 -6.52
CA GLN A 443 8.53 30.20 -7.23
C GLN A 443 8.53 30.48 -8.74
N LEU A 444 7.36 30.69 -9.36
CA LEU A 444 7.24 31.10 -10.76
C LEU A 444 7.90 32.47 -11.02
N GLN A 445 7.72 33.43 -10.14
CA GLN A 445 8.37 34.75 -10.20
C GLN A 445 9.91 34.60 -10.13
N ALA A 446 10.42 33.76 -9.23
CA ALA A 446 11.85 33.48 -9.10
C ALA A 446 12.43 32.78 -10.35
N MET A 447 11.71 31.82 -10.92
CA MET A 447 12.07 31.15 -12.18
C MET A 447 12.07 32.11 -13.37
N ALA A 448 11.13 33.06 -13.43
CA ALA A 448 11.11 34.11 -14.45
C ALA A 448 12.33 35.05 -14.34
N ASN A 449 12.73 35.42 -13.12
CA ASN A 449 13.93 36.22 -12.87
C ASN A 449 15.22 35.46 -13.25
N LEU A 450 15.33 34.18 -12.86
CA LEU A 450 16.45 33.32 -13.25
C LEU A 450 16.56 33.18 -14.77
N LYS A 451 15.43 33.00 -15.47
CA LYS A 451 15.40 32.97 -16.94
C LYS A 451 15.93 34.26 -17.56
N ALA A 452 15.54 35.42 -17.03
CA ALA A 452 16.01 36.71 -17.52
C ALA A 452 17.54 36.90 -17.31
N GLU A 453 18.08 36.46 -16.17
CA GLU A 453 19.53 36.52 -15.93
C GLU A 453 20.30 35.53 -16.83
N VAL A 454 19.76 34.33 -17.07
CA VAL A 454 20.33 33.38 -18.05
C VAL A 454 20.31 33.94 -19.48
N GLU A 455 19.23 34.58 -19.91
CA GLU A 455 19.15 35.24 -21.23
C GLU A 455 20.17 36.37 -21.37
N LYS A 456 20.38 37.16 -20.31
CA LYS A 456 21.41 38.20 -20.23
C LYS A 456 22.83 37.63 -20.25
N SER A 457 23.11 36.55 -19.51
CA SER A 457 24.39 35.85 -19.54
C SER A 457 24.68 35.25 -20.93
N LEU A 458 23.66 34.68 -21.58
CA LEU A 458 23.78 34.14 -22.94
C LEU A 458 24.12 35.24 -23.95
N ALA A 459 23.50 36.42 -23.86
CA ALA A 459 23.82 37.58 -24.69
C ALA A 459 25.26 38.09 -24.43
N GLY A 460 25.74 38.04 -23.18
CA GLY A 460 27.13 38.31 -22.81
C GLY A 460 28.10 37.34 -23.49
N LEU A 461 27.88 36.04 -23.33
CA LEU A 461 28.69 34.98 -23.96
C LEU A 461 28.68 35.03 -25.49
N GLN A 462 27.56 35.40 -26.11
CA GLN A 462 27.50 35.63 -27.57
C GLN A 462 28.36 36.82 -28.01
N LYS A 463 28.43 37.88 -27.20
CA LYS A 463 29.29 39.03 -27.46
C LYS A 463 30.78 38.69 -27.27
N GLU A 464 31.13 37.94 -26.22
CA GLU A 464 32.50 37.43 -26.04
C GLU A 464 32.90 36.49 -27.18
N LYS A 465 32.02 35.57 -27.59
CA LYS A 465 32.26 34.69 -28.74
C LYS A 465 32.58 35.50 -30.01
N ALA A 466 31.80 36.53 -30.30
CA ALA A 466 32.06 37.40 -31.46
C ALA A 466 33.39 38.18 -31.33
N ALA A 467 33.78 38.59 -30.12
CA ALA A 467 35.06 39.24 -29.88
C ALA A 467 36.25 38.26 -30.05
N VAL A 468 36.12 37.02 -29.59
CA VAL A 468 37.12 35.96 -29.77
C VAL A 468 37.24 35.55 -31.25
N GLU A 469 36.13 35.45 -31.97
CA GLU A 469 36.13 35.18 -33.42
C GLU A 469 36.84 36.31 -34.20
N ALA A 470 36.59 37.58 -33.85
CA ALA A 470 37.29 38.71 -34.45
C ALA A 470 38.78 38.76 -34.09
N ALA A 471 39.15 38.45 -32.84
CA ALA A 471 40.55 38.39 -32.41
C ALA A 471 41.31 37.23 -33.07
N LEU A 472 40.64 36.11 -33.36
CA LEU A 472 41.19 34.98 -34.11
C LEU A 472 41.44 35.35 -35.58
N GLU A 473 40.50 36.04 -36.22
CA GLU A 473 40.66 36.55 -37.59
C GLU A 473 41.84 37.54 -37.68
N GLU A 474 41.94 38.48 -36.74
CA GLU A 474 43.08 39.41 -36.65
C GLU A 474 44.42 38.70 -36.33
N ALA A 475 44.39 37.57 -35.62
CA ALA A 475 45.58 36.75 -35.38
C ALA A 475 46.01 35.97 -36.65
N GLN A 476 45.06 35.47 -37.44
CA GLN A 476 45.35 34.84 -38.73
C GLN A 476 45.90 35.85 -39.76
N ASP A 477 45.37 37.07 -39.79
CA ASP A 477 45.91 38.14 -40.62
C ASP A 477 47.36 38.49 -40.23
N ARG A 478 47.66 38.54 -38.93
CA ARG A 478 49.04 38.71 -38.43
C ARG A 478 49.94 37.52 -38.77
N GLU A 479 49.45 36.29 -38.70
CA GLU A 479 50.20 35.09 -39.09
C GLU A 479 50.53 35.11 -40.59
N SER A 480 49.57 35.48 -41.45
CA SER A 480 49.79 35.64 -42.89
C SER A 480 50.83 36.74 -43.18
N ALA A 481 50.72 37.90 -42.53
CA ALA A 481 51.69 38.98 -42.69
C ALA A 481 53.09 38.61 -42.17
N ALA A 482 53.17 37.83 -41.10
CA ALA A 482 54.43 37.29 -40.58
C ALA A 482 55.04 36.28 -41.56
N ALA A 483 54.24 35.39 -42.15
CA ALA A 483 54.68 34.42 -43.16
C ALA A 483 55.22 35.12 -44.43
N ASP A 484 54.53 36.15 -44.92
CA ASP A 484 55.01 36.98 -46.04
C ASP A 484 56.34 37.67 -45.70
N SER A 485 56.50 38.14 -44.46
CA SER A 485 57.75 38.75 -43.99
C SER A 485 58.90 37.74 -43.89
N LEU A 486 58.61 36.52 -43.43
CA LEU A 486 59.57 35.41 -43.37
C LEU A 486 60.02 34.99 -44.76
N GLN A 487 59.10 34.79 -45.69
CA GLN A 487 59.41 34.47 -47.09
C GLN A 487 60.30 35.55 -47.71
N LYS A 488 60.04 36.84 -47.43
CA LYS A 488 60.87 37.92 -47.91
C LYS A 488 62.28 37.91 -47.31
N VAL A 489 62.41 37.59 -46.01
CA VAL A 489 63.72 37.42 -45.35
C VAL A 489 64.47 36.20 -45.91
N GLU A 490 63.78 35.11 -46.23
CA GLU A 490 64.38 33.94 -46.89
C GLU A 490 64.88 34.27 -48.30
N ASP A 491 64.10 35.03 -49.09
CA ASP A 491 64.51 35.52 -50.41
C ASP A 491 65.71 36.48 -50.34
N GLU A 492 65.76 37.36 -49.33
CA GLU A 492 66.88 38.27 -49.08
C GLU A 492 68.12 37.48 -48.61
N LEU A 493 67.97 36.46 -47.77
CA LEU A 493 69.03 35.54 -47.35
C LEU A 493 69.58 34.73 -48.54
N ALA A 494 68.71 34.25 -49.44
CA ALA A 494 69.11 33.52 -50.64
C ALA A 494 69.97 34.39 -51.56
N LYS A 495 69.55 35.64 -51.82
CA LYS A 495 70.35 36.62 -52.58
C LYS A 495 71.67 36.95 -51.89
N ALA A 496 71.68 37.08 -50.56
CA ALA A 496 72.91 37.33 -49.80
C ALA A 496 73.89 36.15 -49.89
N LYS A 497 73.40 34.90 -49.89
CA LYS A 497 74.22 33.70 -50.14
C LYS A 497 74.78 33.67 -51.56
N GLU A 498 73.97 33.95 -52.57
CA GLU A 498 74.41 34.02 -53.98
C GLU A 498 75.49 35.11 -54.17
N GLN A 499 75.33 36.28 -53.54
CA GLN A 499 76.35 37.33 -53.52
C GLN A 499 77.62 36.92 -52.76
N LEU A 500 77.50 36.17 -51.67
CA LEU A 500 78.65 35.65 -50.93
C LEU A 500 79.43 34.63 -51.76
N GLU A 501 78.74 33.68 -52.40
CA GLU A 501 79.35 32.69 -53.30
C GLU A 501 80.05 33.38 -54.49
N ALA A 502 79.41 34.38 -55.11
CA ALA A 502 80.01 35.17 -56.18
C ALA A 502 81.26 35.95 -55.70
N SER A 503 81.23 36.51 -54.49
CA SER A 503 82.38 37.19 -53.88
C SER A 503 83.51 36.21 -53.53
N THR A 504 83.17 35.01 -53.02
CA THR A 504 84.14 33.94 -52.76
C THR A 504 84.80 33.45 -54.06
N GLN A 505 84.04 33.30 -55.15
CA GLN A 505 84.62 32.97 -56.45
C GLN A 505 85.56 34.09 -56.95
N GLN A 506 85.17 35.37 -56.80
CA GLN A 506 86.06 36.49 -57.13
C GLN A 506 87.35 36.51 -56.31
N ILE A 507 87.29 36.15 -55.02
CA ILE A 507 88.48 36.01 -54.17
C ILE A 507 89.37 34.89 -54.70
N ASN A 508 88.82 33.71 -54.99
CA ASN A 508 89.58 32.59 -55.56
C ASN A 508 90.24 32.96 -56.89
N ASP A 509 89.49 33.60 -57.80
CA ASP A 509 90.00 34.05 -59.12
C ASP A 509 91.16 35.07 -58.96
N LEU A 510 91.07 35.96 -57.95
CA LEU A 510 92.13 36.91 -57.61
C LEU A 510 93.34 36.25 -56.94
N GLU A 511 93.14 35.27 -56.06
CA GLU A 511 94.22 34.49 -55.45
C GLU A 511 95.01 33.73 -56.53
N GLU A 512 94.33 33.03 -57.45
CA GLU A 512 95.02 32.40 -58.59
C GLU A 512 95.72 33.43 -59.50
N ALA A 513 95.18 34.64 -59.67
CA ALA A 513 95.85 35.69 -60.44
C ALA A 513 97.12 36.19 -59.74
N ILE A 514 97.11 36.31 -58.41
CA ILE A 514 98.27 36.65 -57.59
C ILE A 514 99.32 35.52 -57.63
N GLU A 515 98.92 34.25 -57.60
CA GLU A 515 99.85 33.11 -57.77
C GLU A 515 100.50 33.11 -59.17
N ARG A 516 99.74 33.40 -60.23
CA ARG A 516 100.29 33.56 -61.59
C ARG A 516 101.25 34.74 -61.70
N GLU A 517 100.95 35.88 -61.07
CA GLU A 517 101.85 37.03 -61.11
C GLU A 517 103.12 36.82 -60.25
N THR A 518 102.99 36.20 -59.08
CA THR A 518 104.16 35.91 -58.22
C THR A 518 105.09 34.87 -58.85
N THR A 519 104.54 33.83 -59.50
CA THR A 519 105.35 32.88 -60.28
C THR A 519 106.00 33.53 -61.51
N ALA A 520 105.30 34.41 -62.22
CA ALA A 520 105.87 35.18 -63.33
C ALA A 520 107.02 36.09 -62.87
N ARG A 521 106.83 36.86 -61.78
CA ARG A 521 107.88 37.70 -61.17
C ARG A 521 109.06 36.88 -60.64
N ALA A 522 108.82 35.66 -60.14
CA ALA A 522 109.89 34.75 -59.73
C ALA A 522 110.72 34.27 -60.93
N ALA A 523 110.08 33.97 -62.06
CA ALA A 523 110.75 33.63 -63.31
C ALA A 523 111.55 34.82 -63.89
N GLU A 524 110.95 36.02 -63.95
CA GLU A 524 111.64 37.24 -64.38
C GLU A 524 112.85 37.56 -63.49
N LYS A 525 112.71 37.41 -62.16
CA LYS A 525 113.83 37.57 -61.23
C LYS A 525 114.94 36.53 -61.47
N ALA A 526 114.58 35.28 -61.78
CA ALA A 526 115.57 34.25 -62.13
C ALA A 526 116.30 34.57 -63.45
N GLU A 527 115.60 35.08 -64.45
CA GLU A 527 116.19 35.52 -65.72
C GLU A 527 117.10 36.75 -65.53
N LEU A 528 116.70 37.73 -64.72
CA LEU A 528 117.54 38.87 -64.36
C LEU A 528 118.80 38.44 -63.58
N VAL A 529 118.70 37.47 -62.68
CA VAL A 529 119.86 36.88 -61.98
C VAL A 529 120.78 36.16 -62.97
N ALA A 530 120.25 35.35 -63.89
CA ALA A 530 121.05 34.67 -64.93
C ALA A 530 121.74 35.66 -65.88
N ARG A 531 121.10 36.80 -66.17
CA ARG A 531 121.71 37.89 -66.94
C ARG A 531 122.80 38.62 -66.16
N ALA A 532 122.62 38.79 -64.84
CA ALA A 532 123.63 39.38 -63.97
C ALA A 532 124.85 38.48 -63.79
N THR A 533 124.69 37.15 -63.68
CA THR A 533 125.83 36.22 -63.65
C THR A 533 126.57 36.22 -64.98
N LYS A 534 125.88 36.22 -66.11
CA LYS A 534 126.52 36.29 -67.44
C LYS A 534 127.31 37.58 -67.65
N LEU A 535 126.81 38.72 -67.15
CA LEU A 535 127.55 39.98 -67.16
C LEU A 535 128.76 39.99 -66.21
N ALA A 536 128.74 39.18 -65.13
CA ALA A 536 129.89 39.00 -64.25
C ALA A 536 130.96 38.12 -64.91
N GLU A 537 130.56 37.05 -65.61
CA GLU A 537 131.44 36.21 -66.42
C GLU A 537 132.10 37.02 -67.56
N GLU A 538 131.32 37.77 -68.33
CA GLU A 538 131.84 38.68 -69.38
C GLU A 538 132.81 39.74 -68.81
N LYS A 539 132.59 40.20 -67.57
CA LYS A 539 133.51 41.13 -66.89
C LYS A 539 134.81 40.44 -66.46
N GLU A 540 134.74 39.21 -65.96
CA GLU A 540 135.91 38.43 -65.53
C GLU A 540 136.77 38.03 -66.74
N GLU A 541 136.14 37.69 -67.88
CA GLU A 541 136.83 37.44 -69.16
C GLU A 541 137.54 38.70 -69.69
N LEU A 542 136.89 39.87 -69.63
CA LEU A 542 137.53 41.15 -69.97
C LEU A 542 138.65 41.55 -69.00
N GLU A 543 138.52 41.26 -67.70
CA GLU A 543 139.60 41.50 -66.73
C GLU A 543 140.80 40.57 -66.99
N ALA A 544 140.57 39.31 -67.39
CA ALA A 544 141.62 38.39 -67.82
C ALA A 544 142.31 38.85 -69.12
N GLU A 545 141.56 39.30 -70.13
CA GLU A 545 142.11 39.84 -71.39
C GLU A 545 142.93 41.12 -71.12
N ILE A 546 142.49 41.98 -70.18
CA ILE A 546 143.26 43.14 -69.73
C ILE A 546 144.58 42.73 -69.06
N ASP A 547 144.60 41.68 -68.24
CA ASP A 547 145.82 41.19 -67.59
C ASP A 547 146.76 40.47 -68.58
N GLU A 548 146.23 39.77 -69.58
CA GLU A 548 147.00 39.23 -70.70
C GLU A 548 147.62 40.35 -71.56
N LEU A 549 146.88 41.43 -71.83
CA LEU A 549 147.42 42.62 -72.50
C LEU A 549 148.50 43.33 -71.67
N LYS A 550 148.36 43.40 -70.33
CA LYS A 550 149.44 43.89 -69.45
C LYS A 550 150.68 43.00 -69.54
N SER A 551 150.51 41.68 -69.53
CA SER A 551 151.58 40.69 -69.75
C SER A 551 152.30 40.90 -71.09
N HIS A 552 151.56 41.13 -72.17
CA HIS A 552 152.16 41.47 -73.47
C HIS A 552 152.95 42.79 -73.43
N VAL A 553 152.48 43.80 -72.70
CA VAL A 553 153.20 45.08 -72.53
C VAL A 553 154.47 44.91 -71.69
N THR A 554 154.46 44.10 -70.61
CA THR A 554 155.67 43.81 -69.83
C THR A 554 156.67 43.01 -70.64
N ASN A 555 156.24 41.95 -71.33
CA ASN A 555 157.10 41.14 -72.21
C ASN A 555 157.72 41.98 -73.34
N HIS A 556 156.95 42.88 -73.96
CA HIS A 556 157.50 43.81 -74.96
C HIS A 556 158.52 44.78 -74.36
N LYS A 557 158.25 45.31 -73.17
CA LYS A 557 159.18 46.21 -72.47
C LYS A 557 160.50 45.50 -72.16
N GLU A 558 160.44 44.31 -71.57
CA GLU A 558 161.59 43.46 -71.26
C GLU A 558 162.38 43.09 -72.52
N SER A 559 161.71 42.73 -73.62
CA SER A 559 162.38 42.49 -74.91
C SER A 559 163.10 43.73 -75.46
N SER A 560 162.58 44.95 -75.20
CA SER A 560 163.22 46.20 -75.65
C SER A 560 164.39 46.63 -74.77
N GLU A 561 164.37 46.27 -73.49
CA GLU A 561 165.48 46.48 -72.56
C GLU A 561 166.60 45.45 -72.82
N SER A 562 166.25 44.17 -73.03
CA SER A 562 167.15 43.12 -73.53
C SER A 562 167.86 43.53 -74.83
N LEU A 563 167.13 44.02 -75.84
CA LEU A 563 167.74 44.48 -77.10
C LEU A 563 168.62 45.74 -76.97
N LYS A 564 168.46 46.54 -75.90
CA LYS A 564 169.40 47.62 -75.57
C LYS A 564 170.66 47.09 -74.91
N GLU A 565 170.51 46.13 -74.00
CA GLU A 565 171.61 45.51 -73.27
C GLU A 565 172.49 44.66 -74.20
N GLU A 566 171.92 43.85 -75.10
CA GLU A 566 172.68 43.14 -76.14
C GLU A 566 173.47 44.09 -77.04
N ARG A 567 172.88 45.23 -77.41
CA ARG A 567 173.55 46.24 -78.26
C ARG A 567 174.71 46.95 -77.54
N SER A 568 174.64 47.04 -76.21
CA SER A 568 175.72 47.50 -75.34
C SER A 568 176.80 46.42 -75.17
N ALA A 569 176.38 45.18 -74.90
CA ALA A 569 177.24 44.02 -74.70
C ALA A 569 178.09 43.70 -75.94
N ILE A 570 177.49 43.67 -77.14
CA ILE A 570 178.22 43.42 -78.40
C ILE A 570 179.30 44.51 -78.66
N ALA A 571 179.04 45.76 -78.25
CA ALA A 571 180.03 46.85 -78.35
C ALA A 571 181.17 46.76 -77.30
N ALA A 572 180.97 45.99 -76.23
CA ALA A 572 181.95 45.70 -75.19
C ALA A 572 182.71 44.38 -75.45
N GLU A 573 182.04 43.31 -75.89
CA GLU A 573 182.66 42.03 -76.25
C GLU A 573 183.61 42.15 -77.45
N LEU A 574 183.30 43.00 -78.43
CA LEU A 574 184.26 43.34 -79.50
C LEU A 574 185.54 44.02 -79.00
N ARG A 575 185.57 44.52 -77.75
CA ARG A 575 186.78 44.99 -77.07
C ARG A 575 187.34 43.96 -76.08
N SER A 576 186.50 43.20 -75.39
CA SER A 576 186.92 42.26 -74.33
C SER A 576 187.37 40.89 -74.85
N LEU A 577 186.79 40.36 -75.94
CA LEU A 577 187.31 39.15 -76.62
C LEU A 577 188.70 39.35 -77.25
N LYS A 578 189.18 40.60 -77.30
CA LYS A 578 190.56 40.94 -77.65
C LYS A 578 191.55 40.66 -76.51
N ASP A 579 191.09 40.70 -75.26
CA ASP A 579 191.93 40.76 -74.06
C ASP A 579 191.72 39.57 -73.09
N ALA A 580 190.50 39.02 -72.98
CA ALA A 580 190.11 38.08 -71.91
C ALA A 580 190.21 36.57 -72.24
N LEU A 581 190.77 36.20 -73.40
CA LEU A 581 191.16 34.81 -73.73
C LEU A 581 192.20 34.23 -72.74
N VAL A 582 192.72 35.05 -71.83
CA VAL A 582 193.89 34.79 -70.99
C VAL A 582 193.56 34.13 -69.63
N GLU A 583 192.30 34.13 -69.15
CA GLU A 583 192.05 33.98 -67.68
C GLU A 583 190.99 32.95 -67.22
N ALA A 584 190.31 32.22 -68.10
CA ALA A 584 189.13 31.40 -67.76
C ALA A 584 189.44 29.95 -67.29
N ASN A 585 189.79 29.68 -66.00
CA ASN A 585 190.14 28.29 -65.61
C ASN A 585 190.03 27.79 -64.13
N LEU A 586 189.15 28.31 -63.26
CA LEU A 586 189.18 27.96 -61.81
C LEU A 586 187.94 27.29 -61.13
N ALA A 587 186.90 28.03 -60.71
CA ALA A 587 185.93 27.56 -59.67
C ALA A 587 184.44 27.67 -60.10
N ARG A 588 183.46 26.80 -59.78
CA ARG A 588 183.33 25.53 -59.00
C ARG A 588 182.98 25.58 -57.48
N GLU A 589 181.99 24.76 -57.11
CA GLU A 589 181.65 24.15 -55.78
C GLU A 589 181.00 24.95 -54.62
N ARG A 590 179.70 24.64 -54.27
CA ARG A 590 179.12 24.22 -52.93
C ARG A 590 177.62 24.60 -52.68
N VAL A 591 176.98 23.98 -51.64
CA VAL A 591 175.63 24.27 -51.00
C VAL A 591 174.38 23.75 -51.77
N VAL A 592 173.35 23.02 -51.27
CA VAL A 592 173.06 22.17 -50.05
C VAL A 592 172.84 22.91 -48.71
N GLU A 593 171.74 22.81 -47.92
CA GLU A 593 171.02 21.65 -47.29
C GLU A 593 169.66 22.11 -46.63
N GLU A 594 168.57 21.30 -46.52
CA GLU A 594 167.30 21.73 -45.84
C GLU A 594 166.33 20.63 -45.27
N ASN A 595 165.83 20.87 -44.04
CA ASN A 595 164.56 20.53 -43.32
C ASN A 595 163.75 19.20 -43.39
N ALA A 596 163.10 18.87 -42.25
CA ALA A 596 162.00 17.88 -42.10
C ALA A 596 161.08 18.18 -40.87
N GLU A 597 159.75 18.19 -41.05
CA GLU A 597 158.71 18.34 -39.99
C GLU A 597 157.47 17.44 -40.30
N LEU A 598 157.05 16.57 -39.37
CA LEU A 598 155.89 16.64 -38.43
C LEU A 598 154.54 16.09 -38.93
N VAL A 599 154.11 14.98 -38.30
CA VAL A 599 152.89 14.18 -38.61
C VAL A 599 152.37 13.53 -37.31
N SER A 600 151.25 13.97 -36.70
CA SER A 600 150.73 13.26 -35.49
C SER A 600 149.26 13.35 -35.02
N THR A 601 148.41 14.33 -35.40
CA THR A 601 147.16 14.60 -34.64
C THR A 601 145.84 14.62 -35.45
N SER A 602 145.21 13.45 -35.74
CA SER A 602 143.90 13.42 -36.44
C SER A 602 143.01 12.17 -36.24
N LYS A 603 143.22 11.31 -35.23
CA LYS A 603 142.70 9.92 -35.26
C LYS A 603 141.62 9.48 -34.24
N GLU A 604 141.04 10.38 -33.46
CA GLU A 604 140.31 9.98 -32.22
C GLU A 604 138.77 10.10 -32.25
N VAL A 605 138.15 10.77 -33.24
CA VAL A 605 136.76 11.29 -33.10
C VAL A 605 135.62 10.37 -33.57
N ALA A 606 135.84 9.40 -34.48
CA ALA A 606 134.73 8.83 -35.27
C ALA A 606 133.96 7.63 -34.66
N ALA A 607 134.34 7.12 -33.48
CA ALA A 607 133.83 5.82 -32.99
C ALA A 607 132.42 5.85 -32.35
N GLU A 608 131.93 7.00 -31.91
CA GLU A 608 130.72 7.09 -31.07
C GLU A 608 129.39 7.09 -31.87
N LEU A 609 129.43 7.28 -33.20
CA LEU A 609 128.23 7.46 -34.04
C LEU A 609 127.37 6.19 -34.23
N ALA A 610 127.91 5.00 -33.93
CA ALA A 610 127.30 3.74 -34.32
C ALA A 610 126.22 3.19 -33.37
N ALA A 611 126.23 3.55 -32.08
CA ALA A 611 125.41 2.89 -31.07
C ALA A 611 123.94 3.35 -31.04
N ALA A 612 123.67 4.63 -31.29
CA ALA A 612 122.35 5.24 -31.09
C ALA A 612 121.25 4.81 -32.09
N LYS A 613 121.58 4.00 -33.10
CA LYS A 613 120.68 3.72 -34.24
C LYS A 613 119.80 2.47 -34.09
N SER A 614 120.02 1.62 -33.08
CA SER A 614 119.27 0.37 -32.90
C SER A 614 118.06 0.49 -31.96
N GLU A 615 118.10 1.36 -30.95
CA GLU A 615 117.04 1.46 -29.92
C GLU A 615 115.74 2.07 -30.45
N LEU A 616 115.82 2.96 -31.45
CA LEU A 616 114.66 3.64 -32.05
C LEU A 616 113.69 2.66 -32.76
N MET A 617 114.20 1.53 -33.26
CA MET A 617 113.40 0.58 -34.05
C MET A 617 112.49 -0.32 -33.20
N VAL A 618 112.78 -0.46 -31.89
CA VAL A 618 112.02 -1.31 -30.95
C VAL A 618 110.81 -0.58 -30.36
N ALA A 619 110.81 0.76 -30.36
CA ALA A 619 109.70 1.56 -29.86
C ALA A 619 108.47 1.55 -30.80
N ALA A 620 108.69 1.48 -32.12
CA ALA A 620 107.63 1.58 -33.12
C ALA A 620 106.65 0.38 -33.10
N THR A 621 107.16 -0.85 -32.99
CA THR A 621 106.36 -2.09 -33.03
C THR A 621 105.51 -2.33 -31.78
N LYS A 622 105.72 -1.57 -30.71
CA LYS A 622 104.93 -1.65 -29.46
C LYS A 622 103.66 -0.79 -29.50
N LEU A 623 103.61 0.23 -30.38
CA LEU A 623 102.51 1.20 -30.45
C LEU A 623 101.35 0.70 -31.34
N GLU A 624 101.67 -0.05 -32.40
CA GLU A 624 100.70 -0.61 -33.33
C GLU A 624 99.82 -1.70 -32.68
N ASN A 625 100.41 -2.58 -31.86
CA ASN A 625 99.70 -3.64 -31.14
C ASN A 625 98.73 -3.17 -30.03
N MET A 626 98.80 -1.90 -29.60
CA MET A 626 97.83 -1.35 -28.64
C MET A 626 96.55 -0.87 -29.34
N SER A 627 96.65 -0.42 -30.60
CA SER A 627 95.51 0.11 -31.35
C SER A 627 94.47 -0.95 -31.69
N SER A 628 94.90 -2.19 -31.98
CA SER A 628 94.02 -3.32 -32.28
C SER A 628 93.28 -3.87 -31.06
N SER A 629 93.84 -3.71 -29.86
CA SER A 629 93.19 -4.05 -28.59
C SER A 629 92.02 -3.11 -28.27
N GLN A 630 92.21 -1.81 -28.52
CA GLN A 630 91.22 -0.78 -28.22
C GLN A 630 89.95 -0.91 -29.08
N ALA A 631 90.10 -1.23 -30.37
CA ALA A 631 88.97 -1.43 -31.28
C ALA A 631 88.07 -2.64 -30.92
N ALA A 632 88.62 -3.68 -30.27
CA ALA A 632 87.84 -4.82 -29.79
C ALA A 632 87.02 -4.48 -28.54
N ALA A 633 87.58 -3.72 -27.61
CA ALA A 633 86.89 -3.29 -26.39
C ALA A 633 85.68 -2.37 -26.68
N ASP A 634 85.78 -1.49 -27.68
CA ASP A 634 84.67 -0.62 -28.08
C ASP A 634 83.49 -1.40 -28.72
N GLN A 635 83.76 -2.49 -29.45
CA GLN A 635 82.69 -3.37 -29.97
C GLN A 635 81.97 -4.14 -28.84
N GLU A 636 82.69 -4.62 -27.83
CA GLU A 636 82.07 -5.26 -26.67
C GLU A 636 81.23 -4.28 -25.85
N LEU A 637 81.70 -3.03 -25.66
CA LEU A 637 80.91 -1.96 -25.03
C LEU A 637 79.63 -1.62 -25.80
N GLN A 638 79.66 -1.67 -27.14
CA GLN A 638 78.49 -1.44 -27.97
C GLN A 638 77.48 -2.61 -27.88
N ALA A 639 77.96 -3.85 -27.81
CA ALA A 639 77.13 -5.04 -27.59
C ALA A 639 76.49 -5.09 -26.19
N VAL A 640 77.22 -4.69 -25.14
CA VAL A 640 76.69 -4.57 -23.77
C VAL A 640 75.62 -3.48 -23.69
N ARG A 641 75.81 -2.32 -24.36
CA ARG A 641 74.78 -1.28 -24.44
C ARG A 641 73.52 -1.75 -25.17
N ALA A 642 73.67 -2.52 -26.25
CA ALA A 642 72.53 -3.13 -26.95
C ALA A 642 71.75 -4.13 -26.07
N THR A 643 72.45 -5.00 -25.32
CA THR A 643 71.78 -5.94 -24.41
C THR A 643 71.08 -5.25 -23.25
N VAL A 644 71.67 -4.21 -22.65
CA VAL A 644 71.01 -3.38 -21.62
C VAL A 644 69.73 -2.74 -22.16
N ALA A 645 69.75 -2.15 -23.38
CA ALA A 645 68.55 -1.60 -24.00
C ALA A 645 67.44 -2.66 -24.19
N THR A 646 67.80 -3.88 -24.63
CA THR A 646 66.80 -4.97 -24.74
C THR A 646 66.25 -5.44 -23.40
N GLN A 647 67.05 -5.38 -22.32
CA GLN A 647 66.59 -5.72 -20.97
C GLN A 647 65.70 -4.63 -20.36
N GLU A 648 65.99 -3.35 -20.60
CA GLU A 648 65.10 -2.25 -20.21
C GLU A 648 63.74 -2.33 -20.92
N ASP A 649 63.72 -2.63 -22.21
CA ASP A 649 62.46 -2.82 -22.94
C ASP A 649 61.70 -4.08 -22.52
N LEU A 650 62.40 -5.15 -22.13
CA LEU A 650 61.77 -6.31 -21.49
C LEU A 650 61.16 -5.94 -20.13
N LEU A 651 61.87 -5.15 -19.31
CA LEU A 651 61.38 -4.65 -18.02
C LEU A 651 60.20 -3.68 -18.18
N LYS A 652 60.20 -2.80 -19.19
CA LYS A 652 59.05 -1.95 -19.54
C LYS A 652 57.85 -2.79 -19.97
N LYS A 653 58.05 -3.81 -20.82
CA LYS A 653 56.98 -4.74 -21.24
C LYS A 653 56.43 -5.57 -20.08
N MET A 654 57.29 -6.06 -19.16
CA MET A 654 56.83 -6.74 -17.95
C MET A 654 56.11 -5.81 -16.98
N ARG A 655 56.53 -4.54 -16.84
CA ARG A 655 55.80 -3.54 -16.04
C ARG A 655 54.44 -3.20 -16.65
N ALA A 656 54.36 -3.04 -17.98
CA ALA A 656 53.09 -2.85 -18.69
C ALA A 656 52.16 -4.06 -18.49
N SER A 657 52.66 -5.29 -18.70
CA SER A 657 51.89 -6.52 -18.50
C SER A 657 51.44 -6.74 -17.05
N LEU A 658 52.24 -6.32 -16.05
CA LEU A 658 51.85 -6.36 -14.63
C LEU A 658 50.82 -5.28 -14.25
N LEU A 659 50.79 -4.15 -14.95
CA LEU A 659 49.73 -3.13 -14.80
C LEU A 659 48.44 -3.60 -15.46
N GLU A 660 48.52 -4.12 -16.69
CA GLU A 660 47.40 -4.71 -17.43
C GLU A 660 46.77 -5.87 -16.65
N SER A 661 47.57 -6.79 -16.11
CA SER A 661 47.09 -7.87 -15.24
C SER A 661 46.47 -7.38 -13.91
N ASN A 662 46.92 -6.24 -13.38
CA ASN A 662 46.29 -5.61 -12.21
C ASN A 662 44.95 -4.96 -12.58
N GLU A 663 44.83 -4.33 -13.75
CA GLU A 663 43.55 -3.81 -14.24
C GLU A 663 42.58 -4.94 -14.57
N GLU A 664 43.04 -6.06 -15.13
CA GLU A 664 42.25 -7.29 -15.28
C GLU A 664 41.78 -7.81 -13.91
N LEU A 665 42.65 -7.91 -12.90
CA LEU A 665 42.25 -8.30 -11.54
C LEU A 665 41.23 -7.33 -10.93
N LYS A 666 41.38 -6.02 -11.15
CA LYS A 666 40.43 -4.99 -10.70
C LYS A 666 39.09 -5.11 -11.43
N ASN A 667 39.11 -5.44 -12.72
CA ASN A 667 37.91 -5.72 -13.54
C ASN A 667 37.25 -7.05 -13.17
N VAL A 668 38.02 -8.07 -12.77
CA VAL A 668 37.51 -9.34 -12.21
C VAL A 668 36.89 -9.11 -10.83
N GLN A 669 37.45 -8.24 -9.99
CA GLN A 669 36.84 -7.85 -8.72
C GLN A 669 35.56 -7.01 -8.93
N ALA A 670 35.56 -6.06 -9.85
CA ALA A 670 34.39 -5.25 -10.19
C ALA A 670 33.27 -6.11 -10.82
N SER A 671 33.61 -7.04 -11.71
CA SER A 671 32.62 -7.97 -12.27
C SER A 671 32.15 -8.99 -11.22
N SER A 672 33.00 -9.48 -10.32
CA SER A 672 32.59 -10.29 -9.16
C SER A 672 31.60 -9.55 -8.26
N ALA A 673 31.82 -8.25 -8.02
CA ALA A 673 30.86 -7.40 -7.31
C ALA A 673 29.53 -7.27 -8.08
N LYS A 674 29.55 -7.10 -9.42
CA LYS A 674 28.35 -7.11 -10.27
C LYS A 674 27.63 -8.47 -10.27
N TRP A 675 28.35 -9.59 -10.30
CA TRP A 675 27.77 -10.93 -10.16
C TRP A 675 27.15 -11.14 -8.77
N LYS A 676 27.77 -10.59 -7.71
CA LYS A 676 27.22 -10.63 -6.35
C LYS A 676 25.95 -9.80 -6.22
N LEU A 677 25.91 -8.60 -6.80
CA LEU A 677 24.71 -7.75 -6.87
C LEU A 677 23.62 -8.36 -7.74
N SER A 678 23.97 -8.98 -8.87
CA SER A 678 23.03 -9.69 -9.75
C SER A 678 22.46 -10.94 -9.08
N ALA A 679 23.29 -11.75 -8.40
CA ALA A 679 22.84 -12.88 -7.59
C ALA A 679 21.97 -12.43 -6.40
N GLN A 680 22.29 -11.30 -5.77
CA GLN A 680 21.48 -10.71 -4.72
C GLN A 680 20.12 -10.24 -5.28
N SER A 681 20.09 -9.56 -6.43
CA SER A 681 18.87 -9.14 -7.12
C SER A 681 18.01 -10.33 -7.57
N ALA A 682 18.63 -11.40 -8.08
CA ALA A 682 17.94 -12.63 -8.45
C ALA A 682 17.36 -13.35 -7.22
N ASN A 683 18.07 -13.31 -6.09
CA ASN A 683 17.57 -13.81 -4.82
C ASN A 683 16.40 -12.95 -4.28
N THR A 684 16.47 -11.62 -4.41
CA THR A 684 15.36 -10.70 -4.12
C THR A 684 14.13 -11.04 -4.96
N GLN A 685 14.26 -11.18 -6.29
CA GLN A 685 13.16 -11.59 -7.16
C GLN A 685 12.61 -12.98 -6.83
N ALA A 686 13.46 -13.93 -6.42
CA ALA A 686 13.01 -15.23 -5.96
C ALA A 686 12.21 -15.14 -4.65
N THR A 687 12.64 -14.29 -3.70
CA THR A 687 11.88 -14.03 -2.47
C THR A 687 10.57 -13.28 -2.72
N GLU A 688 10.56 -12.30 -3.62
CA GLU A 688 9.34 -11.59 -4.07
C GLU A 688 8.34 -12.56 -4.69
N LYS A 689 8.76 -13.39 -5.64
CA LYS A 689 7.89 -14.42 -6.24
C LYS A 689 7.42 -15.47 -5.23
N SER A 690 8.21 -15.78 -4.20
CA SER A 690 7.76 -16.63 -3.09
C SER A 690 6.68 -15.95 -2.24
N ALA A 691 6.84 -14.66 -1.95
CA ALA A 691 5.87 -13.86 -1.21
C ALA A 691 4.58 -13.64 -2.01
N GLU A 692 4.69 -13.49 -3.33
CA GLU A 692 3.58 -13.39 -4.27
C GLU A 692 2.82 -14.72 -4.40
N ALA A 693 3.53 -15.85 -4.47
CA ALA A 693 2.93 -17.19 -4.41
C ALA A 693 2.24 -17.47 -3.07
N ASP A 694 2.80 -17.02 -1.95
CA ASP A 694 2.15 -17.12 -0.64
C ASP A 694 1.00 -16.12 -0.46
N SER A 695 1.04 -14.96 -1.11
CA SER A 695 -0.09 -14.02 -1.22
C SER A 695 -1.24 -14.67 -2.01
N ALA A 696 -0.95 -15.25 -3.17
CA ALA A 696 -1.90 -16.02 -3.97
C ALA A 696 -2.49 -17.20 -3.18
N ARG A 697 -1.68 -17.95 -2.42
CA ARG A 697 -2.15 -19.01 -1.52
C ARG A 697 -3.05 -18.46 -0.40
N LYS A 698 -2.71 -17.32 0.21
CA LYS A 698 -3.55 -16.65 1.21
C LYS A 698 -4.88 -16.19 0.61
N GLN A 699 -4.89 -15.62 -0.60
CA GLN A 699 -6.11 -15.28 -1.33
C GLN A 699 -6.94 -16.51 -1.70
N LEU A 700 -6.32 -17.62 -2.12
CA LEU A 700 -7.02 -18.88 -2.44
C LEU A 700 -7.60 -19.53 -1.17
N THR A 701 -6.92 -19.40 -0.03
CA THR A 701 -7.42 -19.86 1.27
C THR A 701 -8.57 -18.97 1.77
N ARG A 702 -8.45 -17.66 1.58
CA ARG A 702 -9.47 -16.67 1.91
C ARG A 702 -10.73 -16.84 1.08
N THR A 703 -10.62 -16.93 -0.24
CA THR A 703 -11.77 -17.19 -1.14
C THR A 703 -12.41 -18.54 -0.86
N ARG A 704 -11.66 -19.58 -0.45
CA ARG A 704 -12.23 -20.83 0.07
C ARG A 704 -13.01 -20.62 1.37
N SER A 705 -12.50 -19.83 2.32
CA SER A 705 -13.21 -19.51 3.56
C SER A 705 -14.45 -18.63 3.35
N GLU A 706 -14.39 -17.71 2.38
CA GLU A 706 -15.51 -16.87 1.96
C GLU A 706 -16.56 -17.69 1.21
N LEU A 707 -16.14 -18.68 0.40
CA LEU A 707 -17.05 -19.64 -0.24
C LEU A 707 -17.73 -20.57 0.77
N THR A 708 -17.01 -21.05 1.79
CA THR A 708 -17.64 -21.85 2.87
C THR A 708 -18.57 -21.01 3.73
N ALA A 709 -18.21 -19.76 4.03
CA ALA A 709 -19.08 -18.80 4.72
C ALA A 709 -20.33 -18.46 3.90
N ALA A 710 -20.20 -18.19 2.60
CA ALA A 710 -21.34 -18.01 1.71
C ALA A 710 -22.21 -19.26 1.65
N THR A 711 -21.61 -20.46 1.63
CA THR A 711 -22.35 -21.74 1.65
C THR A 711 -23.10 -21.95 2.96
N THR A 712 -22.53 -21.58 4.12
CA THR A 712 -23.25 -21.64 5.41
C THR A 712 -24.32 -20.56 5.52
N SER A 713 -24.09 -19.34 5.03
CA SER A 713 -25.12 -18.30 4.94
C SER A 713 -26.26 -18.70 4.01
N VAL A 714 -25.99 -19.34 2.87
CA VAL A 714 -27.04 -19.89 1.98
C VAL A 714 -27.83 -21.00 2.68
N LYS A 715 -27.18 -21.89 3.45
CA LYS A 715 -27.89 -22.89 4.28
C LYS A 715 -28.78 -22.22 5.34
N GLN A 716 -28.26 -21.25 6.09
CA GLN A 716 -29.02 -20.49 7.09
C GLN A 716 -30.19 -19.71 6.46
N LEU A 717 -30.00 -19.08 5.30
CA LEU A 717 -31.08 -18.42 4.55
C LEU A 717 -32.12 -19.44 4.08
N THR A 718 -31.71 -20.62 3.63
CA THR A 718 -32.63 -21.70 3.24
C THR A 718 -33.42 -22.25 4.43
N GLU A 719 -32.80 -22.37 5.61
CA GLU A 719 -33.47 -22.78 6.84
C GLU A 719 -34.44 -21.71 7.36
N ASN A 720 -34.02 -20.44 7.37
CA ASN A 720 -34.88 -19.29 7.68
C ASN A 720 -36.06 -19.17 6.70
N LEU A 721 -35.84 -19.47 5.41
CA LEU A 721 -36.88 -19.49 4.39
C LEU A 721 -37.88 -20.64 4.67
N LYS A 722 -37.40 -21.86 4.96
CA LYS A 722 -38.25 -22.98 5.39
C LYS A 722 -39.01 -22.70 6.69
N GLU A 723 -38.42 -21.97 7.63
CA GLU A 723 -39.11 -21.56 8.85
C GLU A 723 -40.20 -20.50 8.56
N LYS A 724 -39.92 -19.54 7.68
CA LYS A 724 -40.92 -18.58 7.19
C LYS A 724 -42.03 -19.27 6.40
N GLU A 725 -41.73 -20.25 5.55
CA GLU A 725 -42.73 -21.08 4.85
C GLU A 725 -43.63 -21.84 5.83
N ARG A 726 -43.06 -22.44 6.89
CA ARG A 726 -43.84 -23.08 7.96
C ARG A 726 -44.73 -22.07 8.71
N LYS A 727 -44.21 -20.87 9.01
CA LYS A 727 -44.97 -19.78 9.63
C LYS A 727 -46.10 -19.28 8.72
N ILE A 728 -45.85 -19.12 7.42
CA ILE A 728 -46.87 -18.76 6.41
C ILE A 728 -47.90 -19.87 6.26
N GLY A 729 -47.49 -21.15 6.24
CA GLY A 729 -48.40 -22.29 6.22
C GLY A 729 -49.32 -22.31 7.43
N LYS A 730 -48.78 -22.05 8.63
CA LYS A 730 -49.57 -21.94 9.86
C LYS A 730 -50.51 -20.72 9.85
N LEU A 731 -50.03 -19.55 9.42
CA LEU A 731 -50.87 -18.36 9.27
C LEU A 731 -52.00 -18.60 8.25
N ASN A 732 -51.74 -19.31 7.15
CA ASN A 732 -52.76 -19.68 6.17
C ASN A 732 -53.79 -20.68 6.73
N SER A 733 -53.39 -21.63 7.59
CA SER A 733 -54.36 -22.49 8.29
C SER A 733 -55.17 -21.73 9.33
N ASP A 734 -54.54 -20.79 10.06
CA ASP A 734 -55.21 -19.95 11.05
C ASP A 734 -56.19 -18.97 10.36
N LEU A 735 -55.82 -18.42 9.19
CA LEU A 735 -56.66 -17.57 8.36
C LEU A 735 -57.87 -18.36 7.83
N LYS A 736 -57.67 -19.57 7.29
CA LYS A 736 -58.80 -20.47 6.92
C LYS A 736 -59.71 -20.79 8.10
N ALA A 737 -59.16 -21.05 9.28
CA ALA A 737 -59.95 -21.29 10.49
C ALA A 737 -60.74 -20.04 10.94
N LEU A 738 -60.19 -18.84 10.73
CA LEU A 738 -60.89 -17.57 10.95
C LEU A 738 -61.97 -17.30 9.90
N GLU A 739 -61.73 -17.61 8.62
CA GLU A 739 -62.75 -17.56 7.56
C GLU A 739 -63.91 -18.53 7.85
N GLU A 740 -63.61 -19.75 8.28
CA GLU A 740 -64.62 -20.75 8.65
C GLU A 740 -65.42 -20.30 9.89
N ARG A 741 -64.76 -19.73 10.89
CA ARG A 741 -65.43 -19.11 12.06
C ARG A 741 -66.28 -17.90 11.66
N LEU A 742 -65.80 -17.06 10.76
CA LEU A 742 -66.53 -15.90 10.24
C LEU A 742 -67.77 -16.33 9.45
N ASN A 743 -67.66 -17.37 8.63
CA ASN A 743 -68.78 -17.92 7.89
C ASN A 743 -69.81 -18.60 8.81
N LYS A 744 -69.36 -19.31 9.85
CA LYS A 744 -70.25 -19.82 10.92
C LYS A 744 -70.94 -18.69 11.68
N ALA A 745 -70.23 -17.61 12.02
CA ALA A 745 -70.81 -16.44 12.67
C ALA A 745 -71.82 -15.70 11.78
N LYS A 746 -71.58 -15.63 10.46
CA LYS A 746 -72.55 -15.11 9.48
C LYS A 746 -73.80 -15.99 9.41
N ALA A 747 -73.65 -17.31 9.32
CA ALA A 747 -74.77 -18.24 9.31
C ALA A 747 -75.62 -18.12 10.59
N ILE A 748 -75.00 -18.11 11.77
CA ILE A 748 -75.68 -17.89 13.06
C ILE A 748 -76.40 -16.53 13.09
N LYS A 749 -75.81 -15.49 12.50
CA LYS A 749 -76.46 -14.17 12.41
C LYS A 749 -77.68 -14.20 11.47
N GLU A 750 -77.56 -14.81 10.30
CA GLU A 750 -78.65 -14.98 9.34
C GLU A 750 -79.80 -15.83 9.91
N GLU A 751 -79.48 -16.84 10.71
CA GLU A 751 -80.43 -17.68 11.44
C GLU A 751 -81.11 -16.87 12.56
N SER A 752 -80.36 -16.13 13.37
CA SER A 752 -80.91 -15.22 14.39
C SER A 752 -81.78 -14.09 13.79
N ASP A 753 -81.43 -13.58 12.61
CA ASP A 753 -82.21 -12.54 11.92
C ASP A 753 -83.46 -13.14 11.24
N LYS A 754 -83.46 -14.41 10.84
CA LYS A 754 -84.68 -15.18 10.49
C LYS A 754 -85.57 -15.42 11.70
N GLU A 755 -85.03 -15.93 12.81
CA GLU A 755 -85.78 -16.13 14.06
C GLU A 755 -86.44 -14.83 14.52
N LYS A 756 -85.72 -13.69 14.49
CA LYS A 756 -86.30 -12.36 14.78
C LYS A 756 -87.41 -11.99 13.81
N SER A 757 -87.26 -12.28 12.51
CA SER A 757 -88.31 -12.03 11.51
C SER A 757 -89.56 -12.86 11.81
N GLU A 758 -89.40 -14.15 12.14
CA GLU A 758 -90.49 -15.06 12.47
C GLU A 758 -91.17 -14.69 13.79
N LEU A 759 -90.40 -14.37 14.85
CA LEU A 759 -90.92 -13.83 16.11
C LEU A 759 -91.69 -12.52 15.89
N ASN A 760 -91.19 -11.61 15.05
CA ASN A 760 -91.87 -10.35 14.77
C ASN A 760 -93.17 -10.57 13.97
N GLU A 761 -93.24 -11.58 13.10
CA GLU A 761 -94.48 -11.97 12.41
C GLU A 761 -95.47 -12.68 13.36
N GLN A 762 -95.00 -13.56 14.25
CA GLN A 762 -95.81 -14.15 15.32
C GLN A 762 -96.39 -13.06 16.25
N VAL A 763 -95.60 -12.05 16.61
CA VAL A 763 -96.06 -10.88 17.38
C VAL A 763 -97.14 -10.10 16.61
N LYS A 764 -97.02 -9.92 15.29
CA LYS A 764 -98.10 -9.32 14.47
C LYS A 764 -99.37 -10.18 14.46
N VAL A 765 -99.26 -11.51 14.41
CA VAL A 765 -100.40 -12.43 14.50
C VAL A 765 -101.08 -12.28 15.87
N LEU A 766 -100.33 -12.33 16.97
CA LEU A 766 -100.85 -12.14 18.32
C LEU A 766 -101.49 -10.75 18.53
N ILE A 767 -100.95 -9.69 17.89
CA ILE A 767 -101.57 -8.35 17.90
C ILE A 767 -102.91 -8.36 17.15
N LYS A 768 -103.01 -9.03 15.99
CA LYS A 768 -104.28 -9.20 15.25
C LYS A 768 -105.29 -10.01 16.06
N GLU A 769 -104.88 -11.12 16.66
CA GLU A 769 -105.74 -11.94 17.53
C GLU A 769 -106.24 -11.16 18.75
N LYS A 770 -105.36 -10.42 19.43
CA LYS A 770 -105.74 -9.52 20.53
C LYS A 770 -106.73 -8.44 20.07
N HIS A 771 -106.57 -7.89 18.87
CA HIS A 771 -107.52 -6.92 18.32
C HIS A 771 -108.87 -7.56 17.97
N ASN A 772 -108.88 -8.80 17.45
CA ASN A 772 -110.09 -9.57 17.19
C ASN A 772 -110.82 -9.94 18.49
N LEU A 773 -110.10 -10.36 19.53
CA LEU A 773 -110.65 -10.61 20.86
C LEU A 773 -111.23 -9.33 21.49
N ALA A 774 -110.56 -8.19 21.33
CA ALA A 774 -111.09 -6.89 21.78
C ALA A 774 -112.36 -6.46 21.01
N ALA A 775 -112.46 -6.80 19.72
CA ALA A 775 -113.68 -6.58 18.93
C ALA A 775 -114.82 -7.51 19.37
N ALA A 776 -114.54 -8.79 19.60
CA ALA A 776 -115.50 -9.76 20.14
C ALA A 776 -115.98 -9.39 21.55
N ALA A 777 -115.09 -8.89 22.42
CA ALA A 777 -115.45 -8.37 23.73
C ALA A 777 -116.41 -7.17 23.64
N LYS A 778 -116.13 -6.19 22.76
CA LYS A 778 -117.06 -5.08 22.49
C LYS A 778 -118.41 -5.55 21.95
N GLN A 779 -118.43 -6.60 21.14
CA GLN A 779 -119.68 -7.20 20.64
C GLN A 779 -120.46 -7.90 21.77
N ALA A 780 -119.76 -8.61 22.67
CA ALA A 780 -120.35 -9.20 23.87
C ALA A 780 -120.94 -8.14 24.82
N ASP A 781 -120.24 -7.03 25.05
CA ASP A 781 -120.76 -5.90 25.83
C ASP A 781 -121.97 -5.23 25.15
N SER A 782 -121.98 -5.15 23.81
CA SER A 782 -123.16 -4.68 23.06
C SER A 782 -124.36 -5.61 23.26
N TYR A 783 -124.17 -6.93 23.23
CA TYR A 783 -125.25 -7.88 23.53
C TYR A 783 -125.69 -7.81 25.00
N ARG A 784 -124.75 -7.58 25.93
CA ARG A 784 -125.04 -7.42 27.36
C ARG A 784 -125.87 -6.18 27.63
N ASN A 785 -125.54 -5.05 26.99
CA ASN A 785 -126.32 -3.82 27.07
C ASN A 785 -127.70 -3.96 26.40
N ALA A 786 -127.79 -4.66 25.26
CA ALA A 786 -129.07 -4.96 24.61
C ALA A 786 -129.97 -5.83 25.51
N LEU A 787 -129.41 -6.87 26.15
CA LEU A 787 -130.13 -7.70 27.13
C LEU A 787 -130.56 -6.89 28.37
N MET A 788 -129.71 -6.01 28.89
CA MET A 788 -130.05 -5.14 30.03
C MET A 788 -131.13 -4.10 29.69
N ALA A 789 -131.35 -3.76 28.40
CA ALA A 789 -132.49 -2.97 27.95
C ALA A 789 -133.74 -3.82 27.67
N LEU A 790 -133.57 -5.04 27.18
CA LEU A 790 -134.67 -5.97 26.84
C LEU A 790 -135.32 -6.58 28.09
N ILE A 791 -134.55 -6.89 29.14
CA ILE A 791 -135.06 -7.53 30.36
C ILE A 791 -136.09 -6.62 31.08
N PRO A 792 -135.84 -5.32 31.33
CA PRO A 792 -136.85 -4.43 31.91
C PRO A 792 -138.11 -4.29 31.06
N THR A 793 -138.00 -4.28 29.72
CA THR A 793 -139.18 -4.22 28.84
C THR A 793 -139.97 -5.53 28.83
N LEU A 794 -139.30 -6.69 28.82
CA LEU A 794 -139.97 -7.98 29.00
C LEU A 794 -140.66 -8.11 30.35
N VAL A 795 -140.00 -7.69 31.43
CA VAL A 795 -140.57 -7.67 32.78
C VAL A 795 -141.77 -6.72 32.84
N ALA A 796 -141.69 -5.53 32.24
CA ALA A 796 -142.82 -4.59 32.15
C ALA A 796 -143.99 -5.15 31.33
N VAL A 797 -143.74 -5.84 30.23
CA VAL A 797 -144.77 -6.51 29.42
C VAL A 797 -145.43 -7.66 30.20
N ILE A 798 -144.65 -8.44 30.94
CA ILE A 798 -145.18 -9.51 31.81
C ILE A 798 -146.04 -8.92 32.93
N PHE A 799 -145.58 -7.88 33.63
CA PHE A 799 -146.38 -7.21 34.66
C PHE A 799 -147.65 -6.55 34.08
N TYR A 800 -147.59 -5.97 32.88
CA TYR A 800 -148.77 -5.42 32.19
C TYR A 800 -149.76 -6.51 31.78
N ALA A 801 -149.29 -7.69 31.37
CA ALA A 801 -150.12 -8.84 31.03
C ALA A 801 -150.71 -9.58 32.24
N VAL A 802 -150.13 -9.41 33.44
CA VAL A 802 -150.65 -9.95 34.71
C VAL A 802 -151.59 -8.96 35.42
N ALA A 803 -151.52 -7.67 35.10
CA ALA A 803 -152.37 -6.61 35.65
C ALA A 803 -153.69 -6.39 34.86
N LYS A 804 -154.06 -7.31 33.97
CA LYS A 804 -155.22 -7.23 33.07
C LYS A 804 -155.96 -8.55 32.97
#